data_AF-A0A2I8A7V7-F1
#
_entry.id   AF-A0A2I8A7V7-F1
#
_cell.length_a   1.000
_cell.length_b   1.000
_cell.length_c   1.000
_cell.angle_alpha   90.00
_cell.angle_beta   90.00
_cell.angle_gamma   90.00
#
_symmetry.space_group_name_H-M   'P 1'
#
loop_
_entity.id
_entity.type
_entity.pdbx_description
1 polymer ?
#
loop_
_entity_poly.entity_id
_entity_poly.type
_entity_poly.pdbx_seq_one_letter_code
_entity_poly.pdbx_strand_id
1 'polypeptide(L)'
;MDFRRWLQPRKGLAIAEACIIGVVAAFSAVILKVGSGSLGAFRVQSSHILPAWVALPLVGVSFGFLAGWLVERLAPQAAGSGIPQVKATLANVPTKLSWRVALIKLFTAIIVLGSGMTLGRQGPTVQVGAGLAAGMSHLVPTSPDHRRQMIAAGAGAGLAAAFNAPIAGVLFIIEELLQDLSGLTLGTAIIAAFIGGVMSRLLGGGSFDLSIQLMHYSSKFYFTEIPFFLLLGVLAGILGALFNQGLILSIKLYRRLHISLPLRMALAGLISGIIVSLLPASFRDNTGLREYIITGELQPTVAAIAFISQFILTLIAFGSGAPGGLFAPSLILGSVLGHMVGVLSFQVVDQASPITYALAGMGGFFSAVSKVPITAIVIVFEMTTDFNLVLPLMIVVVTAYLVADKVFPGSLYEKLLQLNGITLTKKVSVEGILNQLTAKDVMQQRVETLDADMTLEEVTQAFSTSHHRGFPVVENSKLVGIVTQSDLTKIQNRHLQKDTTLREIMTANPMTVTPVHNLSNVLYLLDRYQLSRLPVVEGKKLIGIITRADIIRAEADQLNGKTAIPGPQPEPSYVVYQTRSPSVGRGRLLVPVANPETAETLLEMAAAIARDRHYEIECVQVILVSRHSSPAETPVRTTKSRRLLRQAEVLAKKWHIPLHTQIRVAHDTAQAILESINESHIDLILMGWKGNTSTPGRIFGNVVDTIIRQATCDVVLVKLGSSQQSTVNTQHSFNRWLVPMAGGPNARLAIKLLPALVTLGDHPQICLTRVFKPLEFQPDMTVIEQALRQLMRRRQLASTVVATPVQANSVAEGVIDLVENQGFDVVVLGASREGLLQQAIQGNIPEAIASGVDSTVILVRGAIT
;
A
#
# COMPACT_ATOMS: atom_id res chain seq x y z
N MET A 1 -7.48 30.70 -25.33
CA MET A 1 -7.65 30.44 -23.90
C MET A 1 -7.83 28.94 -23.71
N ASP A 2 -6.80 28.27 -23.20
CA ASP A 2 -6.68 26.81 -23.23
C ASP A 2 -7.61 26.08 -22.26
N PHE A 3 -8.51 25.27 -22.82
CA PHE A 3 -9.39 24.34 -22.10
C PHE A 3 -8.62 23.39 -21.15
N ARG A 4 -7.33 23.16 -21.41
CA ARG A 4 -6.42 22.34 -20.58
C ARG A 4 -6.09 22.95 -19.21
N ARG A 5 -6.21 24.28 -19.01
CA ARG A 5 -5.92 24.90 -17.71
C ARG A 5 -7.04 24.74 -16.67
N TRP A 6 -8.25 24.36 -17.09
CA TRP A 6 -9.38 24.11 -16.18
C TRP A 6 -9.33 22.69 -15.55
N LEU A 7 -8.48 21.81 -16.08
CA LEU A 7 -8.37 20.38 -15.71
C LEU A 7 -7.33 20.07 -14.61
N GLN A 8 -6.74 21.08 -13.97
CA GLN A 8 -6.02 20.84 -12.70
C GLN A 8 -7.05 20.57 -11.59
N PRO A 9 -6.81 19.63 -10.66
CA PRO A 9 -7.80 19.17 -9.69
C PRO A 9 -8.04 20.23 -8.60
N ARG A 10 -8.79 21.28 -8.95
CA ARG A 10 -9.45 22.14 -7.96
C ARG A 10 -10.57 21.32 -7.33
N LYS A 11 -10.76 21.45 -6.02
CA LYS A 11 -11.83 20.78 -5.24
C LYS A 11 -13.21 20.79 -5.94
N GLY A 12 -13.50 21.83 -6.72
CA GLY A 12 -14.73 21.93 -7.52
C GLY A 12 -14.92 20.85 -8.60
N LEU A 13 -13.85 20.38 -9.25
CA LEU A 13 -13.94 19.33 -10.27
C LEU A 13 -14.35 17.98 -9.65
N ALA A 14 -13.76 17.65 -8.49
CA ALA A 14 -14.08 16.44 -7.75
C ALA A 14 -15.53 16.44 -7.25
N ILE A 15 -16.04 17.60 -6.84
CA ILE A 15 -17.45 17.78 -6.44
C ILE A 15 -18.37 17.57 -7.65
N ALA A 16 -18.08 18.20 -8.79
CA ALA A 16 -18.87 18.03 -10.01
C ALA A 16 -18.87 16.56 -10.49
N GLU A 17 -17.72 15.90 -10.44
CA GLU A 17 -17.59 14.47 -10.75
C GLU A 17 -18.44 13.61 -9.80
N ALA A 18 -18.37 13.86 -8.50
CA ALA A 18 -19.20 13.17 -7.49
C ALA A 18 -20.71 13.37 -7.74
N CYS A 19 -21.13 14.57 -8.15
CA CYS A 19 -22.53 14.84 -8.51
C CYS A 19 -22.99 13.99 -9.69
N ILE A 20 -22.19 13.95 -10.77
CA ILE A 20 -22.52 13.15 -11.96
C ILE A 20 -22.55 11.66 -11.61
N ILE A 21 -21.57 11.18 -10.85
CA ILE A 21 -21.53 9.79 -10.37
C ILE A 21 -22.81 9.45 -9.59
N GLY A 22 -23.24 10.33 -8.69
CA GLY A 22 -24.49 10.17 -7.93
C GLY A 22 -25.71 10.02 -8.84
N VAL A 23 -25.87 10.92 -9.82
CA VAL A 23 -26.99 10.88 -10.79
C VAL A 23 -26.99 9.59 -11.60
N VAL A 24 -25.83 9.19 -12.16
CA VAL A 24 -25.74 7.97 -12.98
C VAL A 24 -26.00 6.72 -12.12
N ALA A 25 -25.48 6.68 -10.89
CA ALA A 25 -25.76 5.60 -9.95
C ALA A 25 -27.27 5.50 -9.65
N ALA A 26 -27.96 6.62 -9.44
CA ALA A 26 -29.42 6.67 -9.26
C ALA A 26 -30.17 6.09 -10.45
N PHE A 27 -29.88 6.55 -11.67
CA PHE A 27 -30.50 6.01 -12.89
C PHE A 27 -30.28 4.50 -13.01
N SER A 28 -29.06 4.01 -12.74
CA SER A 28 -28.77 2.59 -12.80
C SER A 28 -29.57 1.77 -11.77
N ALA A 29 -29.74 2.30 -10.56
CA ALA A 29 -30.53 1.65 -9.50
C ALA A 29 -32.02 1.60 -9.87
N VAL A 30 -32.56 2.68 -10.46
CA VAL A 30 -33.95 2.75 -10.94
C VAL A 30 -34.19 1.78 -12.10
N ILE A 31 -33.32 1.77 -13.12
CA ILE A 31 -33.41 0.83 -14.25
C ILE A 31 -33.40 -0.61 -13.74
N LEU A 32 -32.53 -0.92 -12.78
CA LEU A 32 -32.46 -2.26 -12.22
C LEU A 32 -33.71 -2.63 -11.40
N LYS A 33 -34.25 -1.70 -10.61
CA LYS A 33 -35.51 -1.88 -9.88
C LYS A 33 -36.66 -2.14 -10.85
N VAL A 34 -36.89 -1.24 -11.80
CA VAL A 34 -38.00 -1.32 -12.75
C VAL A 34 -37.86 -2.56 -13.63
N GLY A 35 -36.68 -2.81 -14.18
CA GLY A 35 -36.43 -3.96 -15.05
C GLY A 35 -36.65 -5.29 -14.35
N SER A 36 -36.11 -5.46 -13.13
CA SER A 36 -36.33 -6.70 -12.36
C SER A 36 -37.78 -6.86 -11.90
N GLY A 37 -38.45 -5.76 -11.55
CA GLY A 37 -39.87 -5.75 -11.21
C GLY A 37 -40.76 -6.16 -12.39
N SER A 38 -40.56 -5.58 -13.57
CA SER A 38 -41.34 -5.92 -14.78
C SER A 38 -41.15 -7.37 -15.21
N LEU A 39 -39.93 -7.89 -15.18
CA LEU A 39 -39.67 -9.31 -15.47
C LEU A 39 -40.27 -10.23 -14.38
N GLY A 40 -40.21 -9.81 -13.11
CA GLY A 40 -40.85 -10.50 -12.00
C GLY A 40 -42.37 -10.58 -12.15
N ALA A 41 -43.02 -9.48 -12.55
CA ALA A 41 -44.45 -9.41 -12.83
C ALA A 41 -44.84 -10.31 -14.01
N PHE A 42 -44.06 -10.27 -15.10
CA PHE A 42 -44.25 -11.17 -16.24
C PHE A 42 -44.18 -12.66 -15.82
N ARG A 43 -43.21 -13.02 -14.98
CA ARG A 43 -43.06 -14.38 -14.43
C ARG A 43 -44.28 -14.78 -13.59
N VAL A 44 -44.77 -13.90 -12.72
CA VAL A 44 -45.96 -14.16 -11.89
C VAL A 44 -47.22 -14.29 -12.75
N GLN A 45 -47.43 -13.37 -13.71
CA GLN A 45 -48.53 -13.44 -14.67
C GLN A 45 -48.52 -14.75 -15.48
N SER A 46 -47.34 -15.20 -15.91
CA SER A 46 -47.18 -16.48 -16.61
C SER A 46 -47.63 -17.68 -15.76
N SER A 47 -47.51 -17.60 -14.43
CA SER A 47 -47.97 -18.65 -13.50
C SER A 47 -49.50 -18.68 -13.30
N HIS A 48 -50.22 -17.67 -13.80
CA HIS A 48 -51.68 -17.68 -13.89
C HIS A 48 -52.17 -18.26 -15.23
N ILE A 49 -51.35 -18.18 -16.28
CA ILE A 49 -51.68 -18.72 -17.61
C ILE A 49 -51.32 -20.21 -17.70
N LEU A 50 -50.14 -20.58 -17.23
CA LEU A 50 -49.65 -21.95 -17.15
C LEU A 50 -49.58 -22.41 -15.68
N PRO A 51 -49.70 -23.71 -15.37
CA PRO A 51 -49.53 -24.21 -14.02
C PRO A 51 -48.20 -23.74 -13.40
N ALA A 52 -48.25 -23.20 -12.18
CA ALA A 52 -47.09 -22.58 -11.53
C ALA A 52 -45.87 -23.54 -11.42
N TRP A 53 -46.10 -24.84 -11.25
CA TRP A 53 -45.08 -25.88 -11.20
C TRP A 53 -44.36 -26.13 -12.54
N VAL A 54 -44.89 -25.60 -13.66
CA VAL A 54 -44.24 -25.60 -14.98
C VAL A 54 -43.67 -24.21 -15.29
N ALA A 55 -44.48 -23.17 -15.10
CA ALA A 55 -44.13 -21.80 -15.50
C ALA A 55 -42.90 -21.26 -14.75
N LEU A 56 -42.88 -21.40 -13.42
CA LEU A 56 -41.82 -20.81 -12.60
C LEU A 56 -40.46 -21.50 -12.81
N PRO A 57 -40.37 -22.85 -12.84
CA PRO A 57 -39.11 -23.51 -13.15
C PRO A 57 -38.62 -23.23 -14.57
N LEU A 58 -39.51 -23.18 -15.56
CA LEU A 58 -39.15 -22.93 -16.96
C LEU A 58 -38.55 -21.52 -17.15
N VAL A 59 -39.18 -20.50 -16.56
CA VAL A 59 -38.65 -19.13 -16.57
C VAL A 59 -37.32 -19.08 -15.82
N GLY A 60 -37.22 -19.73 -14.65
CA GLY A 60 -36.01 -19.82 -13.84
C GLY A 60 -34.83 -20.42 -14.61
N VAL A 61 -35.02 -21.54 -15.29
CA VAL A 61 -34.01 -22.19 -16.14
C VAL A 61 -33.59 -21.28 -17.28
N SER A 62 -34.55 -20.72 -18.01
CA SER A 62 -34.30 -19.96 -19.24
C SER A 62 -33.53 -18.67 -18.94
N PHE A 63 -33.98 -17.91 -17.94
CA PHE A 63 -33.34 -16.67 -17.54
C PHE A 63 -32.02 -16.91 -16.80
N GLY A 64 -31.94 -17.96 -15.97
CA GLY A 64 -30.71 -18.38 -15.32
C GLY A 64 -29.62 -18.75 -16.33
N PHE A 65 -29.97 -19.54 -17.35
CA PHE A 65 -29.05 -19.90 -18.43
C PHE A 65 -28.58 -18.68 -19.21
N LEU A 66 -29.52 -17.81 -19.63
CA LEU A 66 -29.20 -16.59 -20.37
C LEU A 66 -28.27 -15.66 -19.59
N ALA A 67 -28.56 -15.43 -18.30
CA ALA A 67 -27.73 -14.59 -17.45
C ALA A 67 -26.32 -15.19 -17.27
N GLY A 68 -26.22 -16.49 -17.00
CA GLY A 68 -24.92 -17.14 -16.84
C GLY A 68 -24.10 -17.13 -18.13
N TRP A 69 -24.74 -17.27 -19.30
CA TRP A 69 -24.08 -17.17 -20.61
C TRP A 69 -23.53 -15.75 -20.86
N LEU A 70 -24.32 -14.72 -20.57
CA LEU A 70 -23.88 -13.33 -20.67
C LEU A 70 -22.71 -13.03 -19.73
N VAL A 71 -22.77 -13.49 -18.48
CA VAL A 71 -21.68 -13.28 -17.50
C VAL A 71 -20.41 -14.00 -17.95
N GLU A 72 -20.50 -15.28 -18.30
CA GLU A 72 -19.34 -16.08 -18.69
C GLU A 72 -18.66 -15.55 -19.94
N ARG A 73 -19.42 -15.16 -20.97
CA ARG A 73 -18.85 -14.68 -22.24
C ARG A 73 -18.44 -13.22 -22.23
N LEU A 74 -19.19 -12.33 -21.59
CA LEU A 74 -19.00 -10.89 -21.75
C LEU A 74 -18.22 -10.25 -20.59
N ALA A 75 -18.44 -10.64 -19.34
CA ALA A 75 -17.70 -10.13 -18.18
C ALA A 75 -17.80 -11.07 -16.97
N PRO A 76 -16.86 -12.01 -16.80
CA PRO A 76 -16.85 -12.92 -15.66
C PRO A 76 -16.80 -12.21 -14.30
N GLN A 77 -16.26 -10.98 -14.24
CA GLN A 77 -16.22 -10.16 -13.02
C GLN A 77 -17.60 -9.69 -12.55
N ALA A 78 -18.63 -9.81 -13.38
CA ALA A 78 -20.01 -9.48 -13.03
C ALA A 78 -20.70 -10.58 -12.20
N ALA A 79 -20.07 -11.75 -11.97
CA ALA A 79 -20.65 -12.81 -11.14
C ALA A 79 -20.79 -12.41 -9.65
N GLY A 80 -21.74 -13.03 -8.96
CA GLY A 80 -21.95 -12.88 -7.50
C GLY A 80 -22.40 -11.50 -7.04
N SER A 81 -21.98 -11.06 -5.84
CA SER A 81 -22.44 -9.79 -5.25
C SER A 81 -21.80 -8.55 -5.86
N GLY A 82 -20.53 -8.58 -6.25
CA GLY A 82 -19.79 -7.41 -6.72
C GLY A 82 -19.06 -6.60 -5.63
N ILE A 83 -19.54 -6.63 -4.39
CA ILE A 83 -18.89 -5.96 -3.25
C ILE A 83 -17.45 -6.46 -3.00
N PRO A 84 -17.17 -7.79 -3.00
CA PRO A 84 -15.80 -8.28 -2.90
C PRO A 84 -14.86 -7.66 -3.94
N GLN A 85 -15.31 -7.56 -5.19
CA GLN A 85 -14.51 -6.99 -6.27
C GLN A 85 -14.21 -5.50 -6.04
N VAL A 86 -15.19 -4.73 -5.58
CA VAL A 86 -14.99 -3.32 -5.20
C VAL A 86 -14.01 -3.21 -4.04
N LYS A 87 -14.17 -4.02 -3.00
CA LYS A 87 -13.25 -4.05 -1.84
C LYS A 87 -11.82 -4.40 -2.25
N ALA A 88 -11.65 -5.37 -3.15
CA ALA A 88 -10.35 -5.74 -3.71
C ALA A 88 -9.71 -4.60 -4.50
N THR A 89 -10.47 -3.89 -5.35
CA THR A 89 -9.95 -2.72 -6.08
C THR A 89 -9.52 -1.60 -5.13
N LEU A 90 -10.33 -1.30 -4.10
CA LEU A 90 -10.01 -0.29 -3.10
C LEU A 90 -8.80 -0.69 -2.24
N ALA A 91 -8.51 -1.98 -2.10
CA ALA A 91 -7.30 -2.50 -1.47
C ALA A 91 -6.10 -2.63 -2.43
N ASN A 92 -6.14 -1.98 -3.60
CA ASN A 92 -5.11 -2.01 -4.65
C ASN A 92 -4.81 -3.41 -5.23
N VAL A 93 -5.74 -4.35 -5.11
CA VAL A 93 -5.63 -5.65 -5.80
C VAL A 93 -6.03 -5.45 -7.26
N PRO A 94 -5.20 -5.87 -8.25
CA PRO A 94 -5.46 -5.65 -9.67
C PRO A 94 -6.72 -6.40 -10.12
N THR A 95 -7.85 -5.71 -10.08
CA THR A 95 -9.18 -6.21 -10.39
C THR A 95 -9.83 -5.30 -11.42
N LYS A 96 -10.51 -5.88 -12.41
CA LYS A 96 -11.10 -5.14 -13.52
C LYS A 96 -12.49 -4.59 -13.13
N LEU A 97 -12.55 -3.32 -12.72
CA LEU A 97 -13.78 -2.52 -12.69
C LEU A 97 -13.82 -1.61 -13.92
N SER A 98 -14.90 -1.67 -14.70
CA SER A 98 -15.08 -0.83 -15.88
C SER A 98 -16.56 -0.63 -16.20
N TRP A 99 -16.86 0.35 -17.06
CA TRP A 99 -18.19 0.60 -17.62
C TRP A 99 -18.82 -0.68 -18.20
N ARG A 100 -18.01 -1.49 -18.89
CA ARG A 100 -18.45 -2.78 -19.47
C ARG A 100 -18.94 -3.74 -18.39
N VAL A 101 -18.18 -3.90 -17.31
CA VAL A 101 -18.58 -4.76 -16.19
C VAL A 101 -19.85 -4.23 -15.54
N ALA A 102 -19.97 -2.91 -15.36
CA ALA A 102 -21.17 -2.29 -14.80
C ALA A 102 -22.43 -2.54 -15.65
N LEU A 103 -22.36 -2.35 -16.97
CA LEU A 103 -23.49 -2.60 -17.87
C LEU A 103 -23.91 -4.07 -17.87
N ILE A 104 -22.94 -4.99 -17.98
CA ILE A 104 -23.24 -6.43 -17.98
C ILE A 104 -23.84 -6.84 -16.63
N LYS A 105 -23.30 -6.31 -15.51
CA LYS A 105 -23.86 -6.54 -14.18
C LYS A 105 -25.29 -6.06 -14.07
N LEU A 106 -25.59 -4.86 -14.58
CA LEU A 106 -26.93 -4.27 -14.58
C LEU A 106 -27.94 -5.19 -15.27
N PHE A 107 -27.69 -5.58 -16.53
CA PHE A 107 -28.60 -6.43 -17.30
C PHE A 107 -28.73 -7.84 -16.73
N THR A 108 -27.61 -8.46 -16.35
CA THR A 108 -27.64 -9.83 -15.83
C THR A 108 -28.31 -9.91 -14.45
N ALA A 109 -28.14 -8.90 -13.60
CA ALA A 109 -28.88 -8.81 -12.33
C ALA A 109 -30.38 -8.58 -12.55
N ILE A 110 -30.79 -7.80 -13.57
CA ILE A 110 -32.22 -7.67 -13.94
C ILE A 110 -32.81 -9.04 -14.31
N ILE A 111 -32.13 -9.80 -15.16
CA ILE A 111 -32.58 -11.13 -15.61
C ILE A 111 -32.64 -12.11 -14.44
N VAL A 112 -31.60 -12.16 -13.61
CA VAL A 112 -31.49 -13.06 -12.45
C VAL A 112 -32.58 -12.77 -11.43
N LEU A 113 -32.76 -11.51 -11.04
CA LEU A 113 -33.78 -11.13 -10.06
C LEU A 113 -35.20 -11.31 -10.64
N GLY A 114 -35.40 -10.96 -11.92
CA GLY A 114 -36.65 -11.18 -12.65
C GLY A 114 -37.03 -12.66 -12.81
N SER A 115 -36.03 -13.55 -12.85
CA SER A 115 -36.26 -15.01 -12.92
C SER A 115 -36.87 -15.59 -11.63
N GLY A 116 -36.80 -14.85 -10.52
CA GLY A 116 -37.31 -15.28 -9.23
C GLY A 116 -36.29 -15.85 -8.26
N MET A 117 -35.01 -15.84 -8.61
CA MET A 117 -33.95 -16.19 -7.66
C MET A 117 -33.98 -15.24 -6.45
N THR A 118 -33.88 -15.79 -5.24
CA THR A 118 -34.01 -15.05 -3.98
C THR A 118 -32.72 -14.30 -3.62
N LEU A 119 -32.31 -13.39 -4.50
CA LEU A 119 -31.17 -12.49 -4.34
C LEU A 119 -31.65 -11.04 -4.25
N GLY A 120 -30.75 -10.15 -3.84
CA GLY A 120 -31.00 -8.72 -3.72
C GLY A 120 -30.33 -7.89 -4.80
N ARG A 121 -30.92 -6.74 -5.14
CA ARG A 121 -30.32 -5.77 -6.06
C ARG A 121 -29.16 -4.95 -5.51
N GLN A 122 -29.09 -4.83 -4.18
CA GLN A 122 -28.22 -3.88 -3.49
C GLN A 122 -26.72 -4.12 -3.74
N GLY A 123 -26.27 -5.38 -3.73
CA GLY A 123 -24.88 -5.70 -4.08
C GLY A 123 -24.51 -5.28 -5.51
N PRO A 124 -25.30 -5.70 -6.52
CA PRO A 124 -25.13 -5.24 -7.90
C PRO A 124 -25.09 -3.72 -8.06
N THR A 125 -25.96 -2.96 -7.40
CA THR A 125 -25.96 -1.48 -7.53
C THR A 125 -24.68 -0.86 -6.98
N VAL A 126 -24.11 -1.38 -5.89
CA VAL A 126 -22.78 -0.97 -5.39
C VAL A 126 -21.70 -1.19 -6.46
N GLN A 127 -21.65 -2.38 -7.08
CA GLN A 127 -20.66 -2.68 -8.11
C GLN A 127 -20.86 -1.87 -9.39
N VAL A 128 -22.12 -1.65 -9.79
CA VAL A 128 -22.47 -0.82 -10.95
C VAL A 128 -22.03 0.62 -10.71
N GLY A 129 -22.37 1.20 -9.56
CA GLY A 129 -21.93 2.56 -9.18
C GLY A 129 -20.41 2.69 -9.14
N ALA A 130 -19.72 1.72 -8.53
CA ALA A 130 -18.26 1.67 -8.50
C ALA A 130 -17.64 1.53 -9.90
N GLY A 131 -18.21 0.68 -10.77
CA GLY A 131 -17.71 0.44 -12.12
C GLY A 131 -17.94 1.61 -13.07
N LEU A 132 -19.05 2.33 -12.92
CA LEU A 132 -19.33 3.58 -13.63
C LEU A 132 -18.37 4.68 -13.18
N ALA A 133 -18.16 4.85 -11.87
CA ALA A 133 -17.19 5.81 -11.34
C ALA A 133 -15.75 5.49 -11.76
N ALA A 134 -15.33 4.22 -11.66
CA ALA A 134 -14.03 3.76 -12.17
C ALA A 134 -13.88 4.15 -13.64
N GLY A 135 -14.95 3.91 -14.39
CA GLY A 135 -15.03 4.28 -15.77
C GLY A 135 -14.84 5.76 -16.06
N MET A 136 -15.62 6.62 -15.40
CA MET A 136 -15.56 8.07 -15.56
C MET A 136 -14.19 8.63 -15.17
N SER A 137 -13.57 8.05 -14.13
CA SER A 137 -12.24 8.45 -13.65
C SER A 137 -11.10 8.15 -14.64
N HIS A 138 -11.36 7.36 -15.70
CA HIS A 138 -10.44 7.16 -16.82
C HIS A 138 -10.56 8.23 -17.92
N LEU A 139 -11.70 8.92 -18.02
CA LEU A 139 -11.88 10.02 -18.99
C LEU A 139 -11.07 11.26 -18.58
N VAL A 140 -10.82 11.42 -17.28
CA VAL A 140 -10.01 12.51 -16.73
C VAL A 140 -8.69 11.93 -16.17
N PRO A 141 -7.51 12.42 -16.61
CA PRO A 141 -6.24 11.99 -16.04
C PRO A 141 -6.13 12.47 -14.59
N THR A 142 -6.28 11.53 -13.65
CA THR A 142 -6.32 11.78 -12.20
C THR A 142 -5.37 10.84 -11.47
N SER A 143 -4.97 11.20 -10.26
CA SER A 143 -4.08 10.37 -9.44
C SER A 143 -4.76 9.05 -9.05
N PRO A 144 -3.99 7.96 -8.81
CA PRO A 144 -4.56 6.69 -8.36
C PRO A 144 -5.38 6.80 -7.08
N ASP A 145 -4.96 7.67 -6.14
CA ASP A 145 -5.73 7.93 -4.93
C ASP A 145 -7.06 8.59 -5.26
N HIS A 146 -7.09 9.65 -6.10
CA HIS A 146 -8.34 10.30 -6.55
C HIS A 146 -9.31 9.30 -7.17
N ARG A 147 -8.82 8.43 -8.05
CA ARG A 147 -9.62 7.35 -8.67
C ARG A 147 -10.21 6.43 -7.61
N ARG A 148 -9.42 6.02 -6.62
CA ARG A 148 -9.89 5.21 -5.48
C ARG A 148 -11.02 5.91 -4.73
N GLN A 149 -10.92 7.23 -4.52
CA GLN A 149 -11.98 8.02 -3.86
C GLN A 149 -13.26 8.04 -4.69
N MET A 150 -13.16 8.28 -6.00
CA MET A 150 -14.32 8.31 -6.89
C MET A 150 -15.00 6.94 -6.98
N ILE A 151 -14.23 5.84 -7.04
CA ILE A 151 -14.76 4.48 -7.02
C ILE A 151 -15.53 4.22 -5.72
N ALA A 152 -14.96 4.61 -4.57
CA ALA A 152 -15.64 4.49 -3.28
C ALA A 152 -16.92 5.35 -3.24
N ALA A 153 -16.86 6.60 -3.71
CA ALA A 153 -18.02 7.49 -3.81
C ALA A 153 -19.12 6.89 -4.69
N GLY A 154 -18.77 6.30 -5.84
CA GLY A 154 -19.70 5.58 -6.71
C GLY A 154 -20.30 4.33 -6.06
N ALA A 155 -19.50 3.60 -5.28
CA ALA A 155 -19.98 2.45 -4.51
C ALA A 155 -21.03 2.86 -3.46
N GLY A 156 -20.76 3.92 -2.68
CA GLY A 156 -21.72 4.45 -1.71
C GLY A 156 -22.93 5.09 -2.35
N ALA A 157 -22.78 5.79 -3.48
CA ALA A 157 -23.89 6.28 -4.28
C ALA A 157 -24.80 5.14 -4.79
N GLY A 158 -24.20 4.04 -5.24
CA GLY A 158 -24.92 2.84 -5.65
C GLY A 158 -25.69 2.18 -4.50
N LEU A 159 -25.15 2.19 -3.28
CA LEU A 159 -25.86 1.70 -2.10
C LEU A 159 -26.98 2.66 -1.68
N ALA A 160 -26.68 3.95 -1.58
CA ALA A 160 -27.60 5.00 -1.20
C ALA A 160 -28.81 5.06 -2.13
N ALA A 161 -28.57 5.06 -3.45
CA ALA A 161 -29.62 5.02 -4.46
C ALA A 161 -30.49 3.78 -4.35
N ALA A 162 -29.90 2.66 -3.95
CA ALA A 162 -30.60 1.40 -3.95
C ALA A 162 -31.40 1.15 -2.67
N PHE A 163 -31.10 1.83 -1.56
CA PHE A 163 -31.92 1.86 -0.35
C PHE A 163 -32.74 3.14 -0.16
N ASN A 164 -32.48 4.18 -0.95
CA ASN A 164 -32.87 5.56 -0.67
C ASN A 164 -32.34 6.05 0.69
N ALA A 165 -31.12 5.64 1.03
CA ALA A 165 -30.51 5.80 2.34
C ALA A 165 -29.10 6.42 2.21
N PRO A 166 -28.99 7.76 2.07
CA PRO A 166 -27.71 8.44 1.87
C PRO A 166 -26.69 8.24 2.99
N ILE A 167 -27.12 8.36 4.25
CA ILE A 167 -26.20 8.27 5.39
C ILE A 167 -25.69 6.83 5.50
N ALA A 168 -26.57 5.84 5.31
CA ALA A 168 -26.17 4.45 5.22
C ALA A 168 -25.14 4.19 4.11
N GLY A 169 -25.31 4.81 2.94
CA GLY A 169 -24.37 4.72 1.82
C GLY A 169 -22.95 5.16 2.20
N VAL A 170 -22.82 6.25 2.94
CA VAL A 170 -21.53 6.78 3.41
C VAL A 170 -20.92 5.89 4.49
N LEU A 171 -21.74 5.50 5.48
CA LEU A 171 -21.26 4.65 6.58
C LEU A 171 -20.81 3.28 6.09
N PHE A 172 -21.47 2.72 5.08
CA PHE A 172 -21.02 1.47 4.46
C PHE A 172 -19.64 1.60 3.82
N ILE A 173 -19.32 2.74 3.21
CA ILE A 173 -17.98 2.96 2.68
C ILE A 173 -16.96 2.90 3.83
N ILE A 174 -17.25 3.58 4.95
CA ILE A 174 -16.35 3.68 6.10
C ILE A 174 -16.21 2.33 6.83
N GLU A 175 -17.31 1.61 6.99
CA GLU A 175 -17.35 0.40 7.81
C GLU A 175 -16.88 -0.85 7.03
N GLU A 176 -17.21 -0.96 5.73
CA GLU A 176 -16.91 -2.17 4.94
C GLU A 176 -15.88 -1.98 3.81
N LEU A 177 -15.81 -0.79 3.17
CA LEU A 177 -15.04 -0.61 1.93
C LEU A 177 -13.68 0.10 2.10
N LEU A 178 -13.57 1.08 3.00
CA LEU A 178 -12.38 1.92 3.22
C LEU A 178 -12.07 2.02 4.72
N GLN A 179 -10.89 1.56 5.12
CA GLN A 179 -10.40 1.68 6.50
C GLN A 179 -9.54 2.94 6.75
N ASP A 180 -9.10 3.64 5.69
CA ASP A 180 -8.31 4.87 5.76
C ASP A 180 -9.21 6.09 5.43
N LEU A 181 -9.41 6.97 6.40
CA LEU A 181 -10.25 8.18 6.27
C LEU A 181 -9.39 9.39 5.86
N SER A 182 -9.41 9.75 4.57
CA SER A 182 -8.95 11.09 4.16
C SER A 182 -10.13 12.09 4.16
N GLY A 183 -9.86 13.36 4.48
CA GLY A 183 -10.92 14.38 4.46
C GLY A 183 -11.57 14.59 3.08
N LEU A 184 -10.81 14.37 2.00
CA LEU A 184 -11.31 14.54 0.62
C LEU A 184 -12.18 13.35 0.15
N THR A 185 -11.85 12.11 0.57
CA THR A 185 -12.66 10.92 0.30
C THR A 185 -14.05 11.03 0.92
N LEU A 186 -14.13 11.55 2.14
CA LEU A 186 -15.39 11.62 2.87
C LEU A 186 -16.35 12.62 2.24
N GLY A 187 -15.88 13.82 1.89
CA GLY A 187 -16.72 14.86 1.30
C GLY A 187 -17.33 14.46 -0.04
N THR A 188 -16.54 13.87 -0.94
CA THR A 188 -17.01 13.42 -2.26
C THR A 188 -17.96 12.23 -2.18
N ALA A 189 -17.69 11.29 -1.25
CA ALA A 189 -18.60 10.17 -0.97
C ALA A 189 -19.96 10.64 -0.42
N ILE A 190 -19.97 11.60 0.51
CA ILE A 190 -21.22 12.19 1.05
C ILE A 190 -22.05 12.82 -0.07
N ILE A 191 -21.42 13.64 -0.92
CA ILE A 191 -22.12 14.33 -2.01
C ILE A 191 -22.70 13.32 -3.01
N ALA A 192 -21.91 12.34 -3.45
CA ALA A 192 -22.36 11.33 -4.39
C ALA A 192 -23.49 10.45 -3.80
N ALA A 193 -23.37 10.04 -2.53
CA ALA A 193 -24.39 9.26 -1.83
C ALA A 193 -25.69 10.04 -1.64
N PHE A 194 -25.60 11.31 -1.24
CA PHE A 194 -26.76 12.20 -1.12
C PHE A 194 -27.49 12.36 -2.45
N ILE A 195 -26.77 12.71 -3.52
CA ILE A 195 -27.36 12.89 -4.85
C ILE A 195 -27.93 11.58 -5.37
N GLY A 196 -27.21 10.47 -5.22
CA GLY A 196 -27.69 9.14 -5.61
C GLY A 196 -28.98 8.74 -4.91
N GLY A 197 -29.05 8.91 -3.59
CA GLY A 197 -30.26 8.61 -2.81
C GLY A 197 -31.43 9.53 -3.14
N VAL A 198 -31.22 10.84 -3.24
CA VAL A 198 -32.27 11.82 -3.54
C VAL A 198 -32.79 11.66 -4.97
N MET A 199 -31.90 11.53 -5.97
CA MET A 199 -32.32 11.33 -7.36
C MET A 199 -33.06 10.01 -7.54
N SER A 200 -32.61 8.94 -6.89
CA SER A 200 -33.33 7.66 -6.91
C SER A 200 -34.73 7.83 -6.33
N ARG A 201 -34.88 8.51 -5.19
CA ARG A 201 -36.18 8.81 -4.59
C ARG A 201 -37.09 9.62 -5.52
N LEU A 202 -36.58 10.68 -6.16
CA LEU A 202 -37.35 11.53 -7.08
C LEU A 202 -37.80 10.78 -8.35
N LEU A 203 -36.96 9.88 -8.88
CA LEU A 203 -37.24 9.10 -10.08
C LEU A 203 -38.14 7.87 -9.83
N GLY A 204 -38.80 7.80 -8.67
CA GLY A 204 -39.64 6.63 -8.32
C GLY A 204 -38.84 5.39 -7.95
N GLY A 205 -37.56 5.54 -7.60
CA GLY A 205 -36.67 4.50 -7.09
C GLY A 205 -37.03 3.98 -5.70
N GLY A 206 -38.13 4.46 -5.08
CA GLY A 206 -38.80 3.95 -3.86
C GLY A 206 -38.59 2.46 -3.65
N SER A 207 -37.59 2.10 -2.87
CA SER A 207 -36.85 0.85 -3.08
C SER A 207 -37.39 -0.31 -2.23
N PHE A 208 -38.10 0.10 -1.19
CA PHE A 208 -38.90 -0.60 -0.22
C PHE A 208 -40.04 0.37 0.03
N ASP A 209 -41.14 0.26 -0.70
CA ASP A 209 -42.39 0.88 -0.26
C ASP A 209 -42.84 0.08 0.96
N LEU A 210 -42.19 0.34 2.11
CA LEU A 210 -42.87 0.17 3.39
C LEU A 210 -44.13 1.00 3.25
N SER A 211 -45.28 0.34 3.31
CA SER A 211 -46.59 0.95 3.09
C SER A 211 -46.73 2.27 3.84
N ILE A 212 -47.56 3.17 3.30
CA ILE A 212 -47.95 4.45 3.91
C ILE A 212 -48.40 4.29 5.38
N GLN A 213 -48.81 3.08 5.80
CA GLN A 213 -49.14 2.73 7.19
C GLN A 213 -47.95 2.79 8.18
N LEU A 214 -46.69 2.55 7.79
CA LEU A 214 -45.55 2.71 8.73
C LEU A 214 -45.15 4.16 8.96
N MET A 215 -45.49 5.09 8.07
CA MET A 215 -45.27 6.52 8.32
C MET A 215 -46.13 7.06 9.47
N HIS A 216 -47.13 6.30 9.93
CA HIS A 216 -47.97 6.63 11.08
C HIS A 216 -47.73 5.72 12.30
N TYR A 217 -46.83 4.74 12.19
CA TYR A 217 -46.47 3.86 13.29
C TYR A 217 -45.29 4.46 14.08
N SER A 218 -45.50 4.75 15.37
CA SER A 218 -44.42 5.14 16.27
C SER A 218 -44.09 3.98 17.19
N SER A 219 -42.85 3.48 17.11
CA SER A 219 -42.39 2.42 18.00
C SER A 219 -42.38 2.95 19.43
N LYS A 220 -42.85 2.12 20.36
CA LYS A 220 -42.68 2.35 21.79
C LYS A 220 -41.68 1.33 22.31
N PHE A 221 -40.87 1.75 23.27
CA PHE A 221 -39.88 0.89 23.90
C PHE A 221 -40.16 0.79 25.39
N TYR A 222 -40.24 -0.44 25.88
CA TYR A 222 -40.45 -0.74 27.29
C TYR A 222 -39.29 -1.55 27.85
N PHE A 223 -38.95 -1.32 29.12
CA PHE A 223 -37.84 -2.03 29.78
C PHE A 223 -38.03 -3.55 29.79
N THR A 224 -39.26 -4.02 29.91
CA THR A 224 -39.64 -5.44 29.92
C THR A 224 -39.33 -6.18 28.62
N GLU A 225 -39.09 -5.45 27.53
CA GLU A 225 -38.79 -6.02 26.22
C GLU A 225 -37.31 -6.34 26.01
N ILE A 226 -36.42 -5.79 26.84
CA ILE A 226 -34.95 -5.97 26.70
C ILE A 226 -34.54 -7.45 26.62
N PRO A 227 -35.05 -8.37 27.45
CA PRO A 227 -34.70 -9.79 27.35
C PRO A 227 -35.06 -10.42 26.00
N PHE A 228 -36.18 -10.02 25.40
CA PHE A 228 -36.63 -10.52 24.10
C PHE A 228 -35.80 -9.93 22.95
N PHE A 229 -35.38 -8.66 23.04
CA PHE A 229 -34.42 -8.09 22.09
C PHE A 229 -33.05 -8.76 22.18
N LEU A 230 -32.57 -9.06 23.39
CA LEU A 230 -31.33 -9.83 23.56
C LEU A 230 -31.46 -11.24 22.98
N LEU A 231 -32.58 -11.93 23.22
CA LEU A 231 -32.88 -13.23 22.62
C LEU A 231 -32.88 -13.15 21.09
N LEU A 232 -33.57 -12.16 20.52
CA LEU A 232 -33.58 -11.92 19.07
C LEU A 232 -32.16 -11.69 18.54
N GLY A 233 -31.35 -10.88 19.23
CA GLY A 233 -29.95 -10.65 18.88
C GLY A 233 -29.13 -11.94 18.88
N VAL A 234 -29.25 -12.78 19.91
CA VAL A 234 -28.56 -14.08 19.99
C VAL A 234 -28.99 -15.00 18.85
N LEU A 235 -30.29 -15.14 18.61
CA LEU A 235 -30.82 -15.97 17.53
C LEU A 235 -30.38 -15.47 16.15
N ALA A 236 -30.46 -14.16 15.90
CA ALA A 236 -30.01 -13.55 14.65
C ALA A 236 -28.49 -13.74 14.45
N GLY A 237 -27.70 -13.66 15.53
CA GLY A 237 -26.26 -13.92 15.50
C GLY A 237 -25.91 -15.36 15.11
N ILE A 238 -26.55 -16.34 15.78
CA ILE A 238 -26.33 -17.77 15.50
C ILE A 238 -26.79 -18.12 14.08
N LEU A 239 -28.03 -17.77 13.73
CA LEU A 239 -28.60 -18.11 12.42
C LEU A 239 -27.89 -17.36 11.28
N GLY A 240 -27.45 -16.12 11.50
CA GLY A 240 -26.64 -15.38 10.55
C GLY A 240 -25.25 -15.99 10.33
N ALA A 241 -24.61 -16.51 11.39
CA ALA A 241 -23.36 -17.25 11.26
C ALA A 241 -23.54 -18.58 10.51
N LEU A 242 -24.61 -19.33 10.81
CA LEU A 242 -24.98 -20.54 10.07
C LEU A 242 -25.28 -20.24 8.59
N PHE A 243 -25.94 -19.12 8.31
CA PHE A 243 -26.20 -18.65 6.95
C PHE A 243 -24.88 -18.40 6.19
N ASN A 244 -23.92 -17.70 6.81
CA ASN A 244 -22.60 -17.48 6.23
C ASN A 244 -21.86 -18.79 5.94
N GLN A 245 -21.88 -19.74 6.89
CA GLN A 245 -21.28 -21.07 6.67
C GLN A 245 -21.96 -21.82 5.53
N GLY A 246 -23.30 -21.79 5.47
CA GLY A 246 -24.10 -22.37 4.40
C GLY A 246 -23.78 -21.77 3.04
N LEU A 247 -23.56 -20.45 2.95
CA LEU A 247 -23.19 -19.79 1.70
C LEU A 247 -21.84 -20.29 1.18
N ILE A 248 -20.85 -20.37 2.07
CA ILE A 248 -19.52 -20.89 1.74
C ILE A 248 -19.58 -22.37 1.32
N LEU A 249 -20.39 -23.17 2.01
CA LEU A 249 -20.61 -24.58 1.66
C LEU A 249 -21.27 -24.72 0.28
N SER A 250 -22.31 -23.93 0.00
CA SER A 250 -23.01 -23.91 -1.28
C SER A 250 -22.06 -23.58 -2.43
N ILE A 251 -21.23 -22.55 -2.29
CA ILE A 251 -20.20 -22.19 -3.28
C ILE A 251 -19.22 -23.36 -3.51
N LYS A 252 -18.76 -24.02 -2.44
CA LYS A 252 -17.86 -25.18 -2.55
C LYS A 252 -18.53 -26.36 -3.26
N LEU A 253 -19.82 -26.60 -3.01
CA LEU A 253 -20.58 -27.66 -3.66
C LEU A 253 -20.70 -27.41 -5.17
N TYR A 254 -21.09 -26.20 -5.59
CA TYR A 254 -21.14 -25.84 -7.00
C TYR A 254 -19.79 -25.93 -7.71
N ARG A 255 -18.68 -25.61 -7.01
CA ARG A 255 -17.33 -25.79 -7.56
C ARG A 255 -16.98 -27.26 -7.78
N ARG A 256 -17.47 -28.19 -6.95
CA ARG A 256 -17.27 -29.64 -7.11
C ARG A 256 -18.04 -30.25 -8.28
N LEU A 257 -19.15 -29.63 -8.71
CA LEU A 257 -19.99 -30.15 -9.78
C LEU A 257 -19.35 -30.02 -11.19
N HIS A 258 -18.22 -29.32 -11.35
CA HIS A 258 -17.49 -29.14 -12.63
C HIS A 258 -18.32 -28.70 -13.86
N ILE A 259 -19.52 -28.16 -13.64
CA ILE A 259 -20.40 -27.63 -14.69
C ILE A 259 -20.12 -26.15 -15.00
N SER A 260 -20.46 -25.70 -16.21
CA SER A 260 -20.30 -24.32 -16.67
C SER A 260 -21.21 -23.33 -15.92
N LEU A 261 -20.86 -22.05 -15.92
CA LEU A 261 -21.60 -21.02 -15.20
C LEU A 261 -23.08 -20.88 -15.64
N PRO A 262 -23.44 -20.93 -16.95
CA PRO A 262 -24.83 -20.94 -17.41
C PRO A 262 -25.65 -22.08 -16.82
N LEU A 263 -25.07 -23.28 -16.75
CA LEU A 263 -25.78 -24.46 -16.24
C LEU A 263 -25.96 -24.38 -14.71
N ARG A 264 -24.99 -23.83 -13.97
CA ARG A 264 -25.13 -23.59 -12.52
C ARG A 264 -26.30 -22.66 -12.23
N MET A 265 -26.39 -21.55 -12.96
CA MET A 265 -27.48 -20.57 -12.79
C MET A 265 -28.81 -21.15 -13.26
N ALA A 266 -28.85 -21.88 -14.38
CA ALA A 266 -30.06 -22.57 -14.85
C ALA A 266 -30.58 -23.57 -13.81
N LEU A 267 -29.70 -24.38 -13.21
CA LEU A 267 -30.05 -25.33 -12.16
C LEU A 267 -30.57 -24.62 -10.90
N ALA A 268 -29.92 -23.55 -10.46
CA ALA A 268 -30.40 -22.75 -9.34
C ALA A 268 -31.79 -22.16 -9.62
N GLY A 269 -32.02 -21.66 -10.84
CA GLY A 269 -33.31 -21.12 -11.28
C GLY A 269 -34.40 -22.17 -11.33
N LEU A 270 -34.08 -23.39 -11.81
CA LEU A 270 -34.98 -24.54 -11.79
C LEU A 270 -35.43 -24.86 -10.36
N ILE A 271 -34.46 -25.05 -9.46
CA ILE A 271 -34.74 -25.42 -8.07
C ILE A 271 -35.53 -24.31 -7.36
N SER A 272 -35.17 -23.05 -7.58
CA SER A 272 -35.92 -21.92 -7.06
C SER A 272 -37.36 -21.90 -7.57
N GLY A 273 -37.57 -22.09 -8.87
CA GLY A 273 -38.91 -22.15 -9.46
C GLY A 273 -39.76 -23.29 -8.89
N ILE A 274 -39.17 -24.47 -8.68
CA ILE A 274 -39.88 -25.64 -8.12
C ILE A 274 -40.31 -25.34 -6.69
N ILE A 275 -39.38 -24.93 -5.83
CA ILE A 275 -39.68 -24.65 -4.42
C ILE A 275 -40.71 -23.53 -4.30
N VAL A 276 -40.55 -22.42 -5.05
CA VAL A 276 -41.50 -21.30 -5.01
C VAL A 276 -42.88 -21.72 -5.54
N SER A 277 -42.96 -22.64 -6.49
CA SER A 277 -44.25 -23.16 -6.98
C SER A 277 -45.03 -23.97 -5.94
N LEU A 278 -44.33 -24.59 -4.98
CA LEU A 278 -44.90 -25.35 -3.86
C LEU A 278 -45.31 -24.45 -2.68
N LEU A 279 -44.78 -23.22 -2.62
CA LEU A 279 -45.13 -22.26 -1.58
C LEU A 279 -46.50 -21.60 -1.85
N PRO A 280 -47.14 -21.01 -0.82
CA PRO A 280 -48.41 -20.29 -0.99
C PRO A 280 -48.29 -19.17 -2.03
N ALA A 281 -49.40 -18.83 -2.69
CA ALA A 281 -49.39 -17.89 -3.82
C ALA A 281 -48.80 -16.50 -3.47
N SER A 282 -48.93 -16.06 -2.21
CA SER A 282 -48.34 -14.82 -1.70
C SER A 282 -46.80 -14.79 -1.74
N PHE A 283 -46.14 -15.95 -1.77
CA PHE A 283 -44.69 -16.10 -1.85
C PHE A 283 -44.15 -16.12 -3.27
N ARG A 284 -45.02 -16.20 -4.28
CA ARG A 284 -44.60 -16.21 -5.68
C ARG A 284 -44.01 -14.87 -6.08
N ASP A 285 -44.42 -13.78 -5.44
CA ASP A 285 -43.81 -12.47 -5.57
C ASP A 285 -42.94 -12.12 -4.34
N ASN A 286 -41.73 -11.63 -4.62
CA ASN A 286 -40.77 -11.22 -3.58
C ASN A 286 -41.17 -9.91 -2.90
N THR A 287 -42.03 -9.10 -3.53
CA THR A 287 -42.63 -7.89 -2.97
C THR A 287 -43.77 -8.26 -2.00
N GLY A 288 -44.66 -9.18 -2.40
CA GLY A 288 -45.80 -9.64 -1.62
C GLY A 288 -45.40 -10.27 -0.28
N LEU A 289 -44.31 -11.06 -0.26
CA LEU A 289 -43.77 -11.58 1.00
C LEU A 289 -43.38 -10.45 1.97
N ARG A 290 -42.75 -9.38 1.48
CA ARG A 290 -42.31 -8.26 2.35
C ARG A 290 -43.50 -7.51 2.93
N GLU A 291 -44.46 -7.20 2.09
CA GLU A 291 -45.68 -6.48 2.49
C GLU A 291 -46.43 -7.28 3.57
N TYR A 292 -46.57 -8.59 3.38
CA TYR A 292 -47.24 -9.47 4.34
C TYR A 292 -46.51 -9.54 5.69
N ILE A 293 -45.17 -9.51 5.72
CA ILE A 293 -44.38 -9.50 6.98
C ILE A 293 -44.59 -8.19 7.73
N ILE A 294 -44.64 -7.09 6.98
CA ILE A 294 -44.67 -5.74 7.52
C ILE A 294 -46.05 -5.37 8.07
N THR A 295 -47.14 -5.93 7.52
CA THR A 295 -48.49 -5.74 8.08
C THR A 295 -48.70 -6.45 9.41
N GLY A 296 -47.78 -7.34 9.83
CA GLY A 296 -47.86 -8.05 11.11
C GLY A 296 -48.89 -9.17 11.13
N GLU A 297 -49.54 -9.47 10.00
CA GLU A 297 -50.61 -10.48 9.90
C GLU A 297 -50.08 -11.91 9.65
N LEU A 298 -48.75 -12.08 9.65
CA LEU A 298 -48.12 -13.35 9.33
C LEU A 298 -48.30 -14.36 10.47
N GLN A 299 -49.01 -15.45 10.16
CA GLN A 299 -49.10 -16.61 11.05
C GLN A 299 -47.70 -17.21 11.31
N PRO A 300 -47.38 -17.65 12.55
CA PRO A 300 -46.06 -18.16 12.90
C PRO A 300 -45.59 -19.36 12.05
N THR A 301 -46.52 -20.22 11.62
CA THR A 301 -46.23 -21.38 10.75
C THR A 301 -45.78 -20.93 9.36
N VAL A 302 -46.51 -19.97 8.79
CA VAL A 302 -46.20 -19.36 7.49
C VAL A 302 -44.88 -18.59 7.57
N ALA A 303 -44.60 -17.92 8.69
CA ALA A 303 -43.32 -17.25 8.95
C ALA A 303 -42.15 -18.24 9.02
N ALA A 304 -42.30 -19.38 9.68
CA ALA A 304 -41.27 -20.41 9.73
C ALA A 304 -40.97 -21.00 8.34
N ILE A 305 -42.00 -21.29 7.55
CA ILE A 305 -41.85 -21.75 6.16
C ILE A 305 -41.17 -20.67 5.30
N ALA A 306 -41.55 -19.41 5.46
CA ALA A 306 -40.93 -18.27 4.79
C ALA A 306 -39.42 -18.19 5.09
N PHE A 307 -39.07 -18.27 6.38
CA PHE A 307 -37.69 -18.20 6.82
C PHE A 307 -36.86 -19.34 6.23
N ILE A 308 -37.31 -20.58 6.37
CA ILE A 308 -36.57 -21.78 5.93
C ILE A 308 -36.41 -21.77 4.40
N SER A 309 -37.50 -21.52 3.68
CA SER A 309 -37.48 -21.49 2.21
C SER A 309 -36.58 -20.38 1.69
N GLN A 310 -36.70 -19.15 2.20
CA GLN A 310 -35.85 -18.04 1.80
C GLN A 310 -34.39 -18.30 2.13
N PHE A 311 -34.10 -18.86 3.32
CA PHE A 311 -32.76 -19.22 3.75
C PHE A 311 -32.12 -20.18 2.74
N ILE A 312 -32.76 -21.32 2.47
CA ILE A 312 -32.25 -22.35 1.55
C ILE A 312 -32.14 -21.81 0.12
N LEU A 313 -33.17 -21.13 -0.38
CA LEU A 313 -33.18 -20.60 -1.74
C LEU A 313 -32.06 -19.60 -1.97
N THR A 314 -31.77 -18.72 -1.00
CA THR A 314 -30.68 -17.76 -1.14
C THR A 314 -29.32 -18.45 -1.13
N LEU A 315 -29.14 -19.53 -0.34
CA LEU A 315 -27.91 -20.34 -0.40
C LEU A 315 -27.68 -20.94 -1.79
N ILE A 316 -28.72 -21.52 -2.40
CA ILE A 316 -28.67 -22.13 -3.73
C ILE A 316 -28.39 -21.06 -4.79
N ALA A 317 -29.16 -19.97 -4.78
CA ALA A 317 -29.03 -18.90 -5.75
C ALA A 317 -27.65 -18.22 -5.68
N PHE A 318 -27.17 -17.85 -4.49
CA PHE A 318 -25.87 -17.20 -4.34
C PHE A 318 -24.70 -18.13 -4.68
N GLY A 319 -24.78 -19.40 -4.26
CA GLY A 319 -23.75 -20.41 -4.53
C GLY A 319 -23.52 -20.68 -6.01
N SER A 320 -24.55 -20.50 -6.84
CA SER A 320 -24.47 -20.67 -8.30
C SER A 320 -23.55 -19.65 -8.99
N GLY A 321 -23.25 -18.53 -8.32
CA GLY A 321 -22.51 -17.39 -8.87
C GLY A 321 -23.39 -16.35 -9.58
N ALA A 322 -24.71 -16.48 -9.48
CA ALA A 322 -25.67 -15.55 -10.07
C ALA A 322 -25.44 -14.09 -9.61
N PRO A 323 -25.49 -13.11 -10.54
CA PRO A 323 -25.43 -11.68 -10.23
C PRO A 323 -26.52 -11.24 -9.26
N GLY A 324 -26.16 -11.06 -7.99
CA GLY A 324 -27.10 -10.69 -6.94
C GLY A 324 -26.42 -10.51 -5.59
N GLY A 325 -26.97 -9.63 -4.77
CA GLY A 325 -26.49 -9.29 -3.44
C GLY A 325 -27.26 -10.00 -2.33
N LEU A 326 -26.70 -9.97 -1.12
CA LEU A 326 -27.27 -10.67 0.04
C LEU A 326 -28.07 -9.76 0.99
N PHE A 327 -27.98 -8.44 0.81
CA PHE A 327 -28.63 -7.47 1.69
C PHE A 327 -30.13 -7.71 1.82
N ALA A 328 -30.88 -7.68 0.71
CA ALA A 328 -32.34 -7.85 0.77
C ALA A 328 -32.76 -9.20 1.38
N PRO A 329 -32.19 -10.36 0.98
CA PRO A 329 -32.48 -11.62 1.66
C PRO A 329 -32.18 -11.61 3.16
N SER A 330 -31.04 -11.06 3.60
CA SER A 330 -30.71 -10.99 5.02
C SER A 330 -31.65 -10.07 5.82
N LEU A 331 -32.08 -8.95 5.22
CA LEU A 331 -33.05 -8.04 5.84
C LEU A 331 -34.42 -8.73 5.99
N ILE A 332 -34.87 -9.46 4.97
CA ILE A 332 -36.12 -10.23 5.00
C ILE A 332 -36.04 -11.35 6.05
N LEU A 333 -34.97 -12.14 6.06
CA LEU A 333 -34.77 -13.21 7.05
C LEU A 333 -34.79 -12.66 8.48
N GLY A 334 -34.09 -11.54 8.70
CA GLY A 334 -34.12 -10.83 9.98
C GLY A 334 -35.50 -10.33 10.35
N SER A 335 -36.25 -9.81 9.39
CA SER A 335 -37.62 -9.34 9.59
C SER A 335 -38.58 -10.46 9.98
N VAL A 336 -38.50 -11.62 9.30
CA VAL A 336 -39.30 -12.80 9.64
C VAL A 336 -38.94 -13.34 11.03
N LEU A 337 -37.63 -13.46 11.34
CA LEU A 337 -37.17 -13.91 12.65
C LEU A 337 -37.62 -12.94 13.76
N GLY A 338 -37.49 -11.65 13.51
CA GLY A 338 -37.95 -10.60 14.41
C GLY A 338 -39.45 -10.67 14.65
N HIS A 339 -40.26 -10.81 13.60
CA HIS A 339 -41.70 -10.99 13.70
C HIS A 339 -42.06 -12.19 14.59
N MET A 340 -41.40 -13.34 14.39
CA MET A 340 -41.64 -14.53 15.21
C MET A 340 -41.33 -14.30 16.70
N VAL A 341 -40.21 -13.65 17.02
CA VAL A 341 -39.86 -13.30 18.40
C VAL A 341 -40.80 -12.22 18.96
N GLY A 342 -41.26 -11.30 18.12
CA GLY A 342 -42.20 -10.25 18.48
C GLY A 342 -43.58 -10.78 18.82
N VAL A 343 -44.09 -11.76 18.07
CA VAL A 343 -45.34 -12.46 18.41
C VAL A 343 -45.21 -13.21 19.73
N LEU A 344 -44.07 -13.87 19.97
CA LEU A 344 -43.79 -14.50 21.27
C LEU A 344 -43.72 -13.48 22.40
N SER A 345 -43.07 -12.34 22.18
CA SER A 345 -42.99 -11.25 23.15
C SER A 345 -44.37 -10.68 23.45
N PHE A 346 -45.21 -10.45 22.44
CA PHE A 346 -46.58 -9.96 22.61
C PHE A 346 -47.45 -10.88 23.48
N GLN A 347 -47.27 -12.20 23.36
CA GLN A 347 -48.00 -13.18 24.19
C GLN A 347 -47.59 -13.15 25.67
N VAL A 348 -46.37 -12.70 25.98
CA VAL A 348 -45.82 -12.68 27.36
C VAL A 348 -45.88 -11.27 27.96
N VAL A 349 -45.63 -10.27 27.15
CA VAL A 349 -45.58 -8.84 27.45
C VAL A 349 -46.61 -8.17 26.53
N ASP A 350 -47.83 -7.98 27.05
CA ASP A 350 -49.04 -7.47 26.36
C ASP A 350 -48.89 -6.09 25.68
N GLN A 351 -47.69 -5.50 25.73
CA GLN A 351 -47.34 -4.17 25.18
C GLN A 351 -46.36 -4.24 24.00
N ALA A 352 -45.83 -5.43 23.66
CA ALA A 352 -44.83 -5.58 22.61
C ALA A 352 -45.43 -5.54 21.20
N SER A 353 -44.78 -4.84 20.26
CA SER A 353 -45.24 -4.79 18.87
C SER A 353 -44.41 -5.70 17.96
N PRO A 354 -45.00 -6.70 17.29
CA PRO A 354 -44.28 -7.57 16.36
C PRO A 354 -43.53 -6.81 15.25
N ILE A 355 -44.04 -5.65 14.83
CA ILE A 355 -43.42 -4.79 13.80
C ILE A 355 -42.08 -4.24 14.29
N THR A 356 -42.00 -3.79 15.55
CA THR A 356 -40.76 -3.26 16.14
C THR A 356 -39.68 -4.34 16.20
N TYR A 357 -40.04 -5.58 16.55
CA TYR A 357 -39.10 -6.70 16.52
C TYR A 357 -38.71 -7.11 15.11
N ALA A 358 -39.63 -7.09 14.15
CA ALA A 358 -39.32 -7.34 12.74
C ALA A 358 -38.28 -6.35 12.21
N LEU A 359 -38.44 -5.06 12.50
CA LEU A 359 -37.48 -4.02 12.10
C LEU A 359 -36.14 -4.16 12.83
N ALA A 360 -36.15 -4.46 14.14
CA ALA A 360 -34.91 -4.70 14.89
C ALA A 360 -34.18 -5.96 14.40
N GLY A 361 -34.90 -7.03 14.11
CA GLY A 361 -34.40 -8.28 13.57
C GLY A 361 -33.81 -8.12 12.17
N MET A 362 -34.42 -7.27 11.33
CA MET A 362 -33.88 -6.89 10.03
C MET A 362 -32.44 -6.37 10.15
N GLY A 363 -32.20 -5.40 11.05
CA GLY A 363 -30.86 -4.90 11.33
C GLY A 363 -29.94 -5.98 11.93
N GLY A 364 -30.43 -6.73 12.92
CA GLY A 364 -29.68 -7.77 13.62
C GLY A 364 -29.11 -8.86 12.71
N PHE A 365 -29.96 -9.46 11.89
CA PHE A 365 -29.54 -10.53 10.98
C PHE A 365 -28.62 -9.99 9.87
N PHE A 366 -28.91 -8.80 9.33
CA PHE A 366 -28.04 -8.17 8.34
C PHE A 366 -26.63 -7.88 8.91
N SER A 367 -26.55 -7.38 10.15
CA SER A 367 -25.28 -7.17 10.86
C SER A 367 -24.54 -8.48 11.12
N ALA A 368 -25.24 -9.54 11.53
CA ALA A 368 -24.64 -10.86 11.74
C ALA A 368 -23.99 -11.41 10.47
N VAL A 369 -24.65 -11.24 9.31
CA VAL A 369 -24.18 -11.69 8.00
C VAL A 369 -23.04 -10.82 7.48
N SER A 370 -23.21 -9.50 7.49
CA SER A 370 -22.33 -8.57 6.77
C SER A 370 -21.24 -7.95 7.65
N LYS A 371 -21.36 -8.02 8.99
CA LYS A 371 -20.44 -7.42 9.98
C LYS A 371 -20.33 -5.89 9.92
N VAL A 372 -21.45 -5.23 9.60
CA VAL A 372 -21.56 -3.77 9.52
C VAL A 372 -22.66 -3.23 10.45
N PRO A 373 -22.46 -3.26 11.78
CA PRO A 373 -23.49 -2.89 12.75
C PRO A 373 -23.99 -1.44 12.61
N ILE A 374 -23.11 -0.47 12.39
CA ILE A 374 -23.49 0.95 12.32
C ILE A 374 -24.33 1.18 11.06
N THR A 375 -23.86 0.67 9.92
CA THR A 375 -24.59 0.73 8.66
C THR A 375 -25.95 0.05 8.78
N ALA A 376 -26.03 -1.12 9.44
CA ALA A 376 -27.29 -1.83 9.64
C ALA A 376 -28.33 -0.99 10.38
N ILE A 377 -27.94 -0.36 11.50
CA ILE A 377 -28.82 0.51 12.29
C ILE A 377 -29.31 1.68 11.44
N VAL A 378 -28.40 2.33 10.71
CA VAL A 378 -28.72 3.53 9.92
C VAL A 378 -29.58 3.18 8.70
N ILE A 379 -29.38 2.02 8.05
CA ILE A 379 -30.28 1.56 6.98
C ILE A 379 -31.71 1.47 7.50
N VAL A 380 -31.92 0.75 8.62
CA VAL A 380 -33.29 0.57 9.15
C VAL A 380 -33.86 1.91 9.60
N PHE A 381 -33.08 2.73 10.31
CA PHE A 381 -33.49 4.05 10.75
C PHE A 381 -33.85 5.01 9.59
N GLU A 382 -33.04 5.09 8.54
CA GLU A 382 -33.35 5.97 7.39
C GLU A 382 -34.58 5.50 6.62
N MET A 383 -34.85 4.19 6.60
CA MET A 383 -36.04 3.63 5.95
C MET A 383 -37.32 3.85 6.76
N THR A 384 -37.26 3.87 8.09
CA THR A 384 -38.43 4.03 8.97
C THR A 384 -38.62 5.46 9.46
N THR A 385 -37.56 6.27 9.52
CA THR A 385 -37.52 7.62 10.09
C THR A 385 -37.99 7.70 11.56
N ASP A 386 -37.99 6.58 12.27
CA ASP A 386 -38.43 6.46 13.66
C ASP A 386 -37.22 6.38 14.61
N PHE A 387 -36.99 7.45 15.37
CA PHE A 387 -35.91 7.51 16.36
C PHE A 387 -36.12 6.54 17.53
N ASN A 388 -37.35 6.18 17.88
CA ASN A 388 -37.62 5.28 19.01
C ASN A 388 -37.14 3.84 18.73
N LEU A 389 -36.98 3.50 17.45
CA LEU A 389 -36.48 2.21 17.01
C LEU A 389 -34.96 2.06 17.18
N VAL A 390 -34.22 3.15 17.30
CA VAL A 390 -32.75 3.16 17.34
C VAL A 390 -32.23 2.34 18.54
N LEU A 391 -32.86 2.47 19.71
CA LEU A 391 -32.44 1.74 20.91
C LEU A 391 -32.66 0.22 20.79
N PRO A 392 -33.85 -0.30 20.44
CA PRO A 392 -34.05 -1.71 20.09
C PRO A 392 -33.05 -2.22 19.05
N LEU A 393 -32.82 -1.44 17.98
CA LEU A 393 -31.87 -1.78 16.93
C LEU A 393 -30.47 -1.95 17.49
N MET A 394 -29.98 -1.01 18.31
CA MET A 394 -28.65 -1.10 18.92
C MET A 394 -28.48 -2.37 19.75
N ILE A 395 -29.48 -2.70 20.60
CA ILE A 395 -29.42 -3.91 21.44
C ILE A 395 -29.32 -5.15 20.56
N VAL A 396 -30.24 -5.32 19.60
CA VAL A 396 -30.31 -6.51 18.74
C VAL A 396 -29.07 -6.61 17.84
N VAL A 397 -28.67 -5.51 17.19
CA VAL A 397 -27.56 -5.45 16.24
C VAL A 397 -26.21 -5.72 16.89
N VAL A 398 -25.93 -5.10 18.04
CA VAL A 398 -24.66 -5.31 18.76
C VAL A 398 -24.60 -6.74 19.27
N THR A 399 -25.69 -7.25 19.85
CA THR A 399 -25.74 -8.63 20.37
C THR A 399 -25.56 -9.64 19.24
N ALA A 400 -26.27 -9.47 18.11
CA ALA A 400 -26.14 -10.32 16.94
C ALA A 400 -24.73 -10.28 16.34
N TYR A 401 -24.11 -9.11 16.26
CA TYR A 401 -22.73 -8.95 15.82
C TYR A 401 -21.76 -9.74 16.70
N LEU A 402 -21.80 -9.54 18.03
CA LEU A 402 -20.89 -10.18 18.98
C LEU A 402 -21.03 -11.70 18.95
N VAL A 403 -22.27 -12.21 18.91
CA VAL A 403 -22.53 -13.65 18.84
C VAL A 403 -22.04 -14.21 17.51
N ALA A 404 -22.37 -13.58 16.40
CA ALA A 404 -21.93 -14.03 15.09
C ALA A 404 -20.40 -13.98 14.95
N ASP A 405 -19.71 -13.02 15.58
CA ASP A 405 -18.26 -12.85 15.45
C ASP A 405 -17.49 -13.94 16.21
N LYS A 406 -18.05 -14.40 17.34
CA LYS A 406 -17.53 -15.59 18.04
C LYS A 406 -17.69 -16.88 17.23
N VAL A 407 -18.83 -17.06 16.54
CA VAL A 407 -19.13 -18.29 15.79
C VAL A 407 -18.47 -18.31 14.41
N PHE A 408 -18.45 -17.19 13.72
CA PHE A 408 -17.86 -17.02 12.39
C PHE A 408 -17.08 -15.70 12.31
N PRO A 409 -15.77 -15.72 12.66
CA PRO A 409 -14.95 -14.52 12.73
C PRO A 409 -14.70 -13.88 11.35
N GLY A 410 -14.77 -12.55 11.32
CA GLY A 410 -14.53 -11.73 10.13
C GLY A 410 -15.75 -11.54 9.22
N SER A 411 -15.66 -10.64 8.24
CA SER A 411 -16.78 -10.34 7.35
C SER A 411 -16.96 -11.41 6.26
N LEU A 412 -18.21 -11.65 5.86
CA LEU A 412 -18.53 -12.58 4.77
C LEU A 412 -17.78 -12.20 3.48
N TYR A 413 -17.72 -10.91 3.16
CA TYR A 413 -17.07 -10.41 1.94
C TYR A 413 -15.56 -10.69 1.93
N GLU A 414 -14.91 -10.65 3.10
CA GLU A 414 -13.51 -11.04 3.22
C GLU A 414 -13.31 -12.55 2.97
N LYS A 415 -14.19 -13.41 3.52
CA LYS A 415 -14.15 -14.85 3.26
C LYS A 415 -14.41 -15.16 1.78
N LEU A 416 -15.32 -14.42 1.12
CA LEU A 416 -15.56 -14.55 -0.32
C LEU A 416 -14.34 -14.17 -1.15
N LEU A 417 -13.55 -13.18 -0.71
CA LEU A 417 -12.25 -12.85 -1.34
C LEU A 417 -11.22 -13.97 -1.15
N GLN A 418 -11.10 -14.50 0.07
CA GLN A 418 -10.20 -15.61 0.38
C GLN A 418 -10.51 -16.85 -0.46
N LEU A 419 -11.80 -17.17 -0.67
CA LEU A 419 -12.21 -18.25 -1.58
C LEU A 419 -11.81 -18.02 -3.04
N ASN A 420 -11.56 -16.79 -3.45
CA ASN A 420 -11.06 -16.43 -4.78
C ASN A 420 -9.54 -16.24 -4.81
N GLY A 421 -8.83 -16.65 -3.75
CA GLY A 421 -7.37 -16.53 -3.62
C GLY A 421 -6.88 -15.12 -3.31
N ILE A 422 -7.77 -14.19 -2.94
CA ILE A 422 -7.42 -12.81 -2.60
C ILE A 422 -7.43 -12.67 -1.07
N THR A 423 -6.25 -12.49 -0.48
CA THR A 423 -6.11 -12.20 0.95
C THR A 423 -5.80 -10.73 1.12
N LEU A 424 -6.69 -10.00 1.76
CA LEU A 424 -6.46 -8.59 2.09
C LEU A 424 -5.63 -8.54 3.38
N THR A 425 -4.37 -8.15 3.29
CA THR A 425 -3.56 -7.89 4.48
C THR A 425 -4.12 -6.63 5.13
N LYS A 426 -4.74 -6.77 6.31
CA LYS A 426 -5.12 -5.60 7.12
C LYS A 426 -3.85 -4.81 7.37
N LYS A 427 -3.76 -3.58 6.83
CA LYS A 427 -2.62 -2.70 7.13
C LYS A 427 -2.57 -2.58 8.65
N VAL A 428 -1.46 -3.02 9.24
CA VAL A 428 -1.20 -2.76 10.67
C VAL A 428 -1.27 -1.24 10.81
N SER A 429 -2.18 -0.74 11.64
CA SER A 429 -2.23 0.69 11.94
C SER A 429 -0.86 1.11 12.49
N VAL A 430 -0.43 2.34 12.22
CA VAL A 430 0.86 2.87 12.70
C VAL A 430 1.00 2.69 14.23
N GLU A 431 -0.12 2.78 14.95
CA GLU A 431 -0.22 2.49 16.39
C GLU A 431 0.02 1.02 16.76
N GLY A 432 -0.32 0.07 15.89
CA GLY A 432 -0.05 -1.35 16.08
C GLY A 432 1.43 -1.71 15.92
N ILE A 433 2.17 -1.00 15.06
CA ILE A 433 3.60 -1.24 14.80
C ILE A 433 4.44 -0.82 16.02
N LEU A 434 4.20 0.39 16.53
CA LEU A 434 4.84 0.90 17.73
C LEU A 434 4.48 0.12 19.00
N ASN A 435 3.40 -0.67 18.93
CA ASN A 435 2.96 -1.55 20.00
C ASN A 435 3.47 -3.01 19.88
N GLN A 436 4.17 -3.36 18.80
CA GLN A 436 4.72 -4.71 18.60
C GLN A 436 6.25 -4.78 18.78
N LEU A 437 6.95 -3.68 18.52
CA LEU A 437 8.41 -3.60 18.64
C LEU A 437 8.82 -3.14 20.03
N THR A 438 9.88 -3.74 20.57
CA THR A 438 10.45 -3.36 21.86
C THR A 438 11.70 -2.50 21.70
N ALA A 439 12.12 -1.84 22.78
CA ALA A 439 13.36 -1.08 22.83
C ALA A 439 14.56 -1.96 22.43
N LYS A 440 14.57 -3.24 22.79
CA LYS A 440 15.63 -4.19 22.42
C LYS A 440 15.76 -4.38 20.90
N ASP A 441 14.65 -4.32 20.17
CA ASP A 441 14.62 -4.59 18.73
C ASP A 441 15.20 -3.42 17.91
N VAL A 442 15.22 -2.22 18.49
CA VAL A 442 15.58 -0.96 17.78
C VAL A 442 16.80 -0.25 18.36
N MET A 443 17.13 -0.45 19.64
CA MET A 443 18.24 0.23 20.30
C MET A 443 19.59 -0.03 19.63
N GLN A 444 20.49 0.95 19.70
CA GLN A 444 21.89 0.77 19.35
C GLN A 444 22.63 0.13 20.52
N GLN A 445 23.22 -1.04 20.30
CA GLN A 445 23.91 -1.82 21.34
C GLN A 445 25.36 -1.38 21.59
N ARG A 446 26.04 -0.86 20.55
CA ARG A 446 27.39 -0.30 20.66
C ARG A 446 27.28 1.17 21.04
N VAL A 447 27.35 1.45 22.32
CA VAL A 447 27.19 2.81 22.86
C VAL A 447 28.56 3.33 23.26
N GLU A 448 28.97 4.48 22.69
CA GLU A 448 30.11 5.24 23.20
C GLU A 448 29.75 5.84 24.56
N THR A 449 30.57 5.59 25.57
CA THR A 449 30.35 6.02 26.96
C THR A 449 31.55 6.78 27.49
N LEU A 450 31.32 7.69 28.43
CA LEU A 450 32.38 8.41 29.14
C LEU A 450 32.47 7.92 30.59
N ASP A 451 33.66 7.97 31.17
CA ASP A 451 33.88 7.63 32.58
C ASP A 451 33.54 8.84 33.47
N ALA A 452 32.95 8.59 34.63
CA ALA A 452 32.52 9.64 35.55
C ALA A 452 33.68 10.49 36.11
N ASP A 453 34.90 9.94 36.13
CA ASP A 453 36.08 10.59 36.70
C ASP A 453 36.90 11.36 35.65
N MET A 454 36.45 11.39 34.39
CA MET A 454 37.09 12.18 33.33
C MET A 454 37.03 13.69 33.64
N THR A 455 38.08 14.41 33.28
CA THR A 455 38.14 15.87 33.39
C THR A 455 37.33 16.56 32.29
N LEU A 456 36.89 17.80 32.53
CA LEU A 456 36.15 18.59 31.55
C LEU A 456 36.91 18.77 30.22
N GLU A 457 38.26 18.82 30.26
CA GLU A 457 39.10 18.91 29.06
C GLU A 457 39.04 17.63 28.22
N GLU A 458 39.16 16.46 28.85
CA GLU A 458 39.04 15.16 28.18
C GLU A 458 37.63 14.94 27.61
N VAL A 459 36.60 15.37 28.34
CA VAL A 459 35.21 15.33 27.87
C VAL A 459 35.04 16.22 26.64
N THR A 460 35.55 17.44 26.67
CA THR A 460 35.48 18.36 25.52
C THR A 460 36.21 17.78 24.30
N GLN A 461 37.34 17.10 24.52
CA GLN A 461 38.07 16.39 23.47
C GLN A 461 37.27 15.20 22.92
N ALA A 462 36.60 14.41 23.78
CA ALA A 462 35.76 13.30 23.32
C ALA A 462 34.62 13.77 22.41
N PHE A 463 33.98 14.90 22.74
CA PHE A 463 32.96 15.53 21.90
C PHE A 463 33.49 16.11 20.58
N SER A 464 34.77 16.48 20.50
CA SER A 464 35.38 17.00 19.26
C SER A 464 35.75 15.87 18.29
N THR A 465 36.10 14.69 18.83
CA THR A 465 36.47 13.52 18.04
C THR A 465 35.29 12.64 17.61
N SER A 466 34.18 12.67 18.36
CA SER A 466 33.01 11.84 18.09
C SER A 466 31.90 12.61 17.38
N HIS A 467 31.10 11.90 16.58
CA HIS A 467 29.94 12.47 15.88
C HIS A 467 28.68 12.56 16.77
N HIS A 468 28.75 12.07 18.01
CA HIS A 468 27.63 12.03 18.93
C HIS A 468 27.51 13.32 19.76
N ARG A 469 26.29 13.85 19.84
CA ARG A 469 25.98 15.08 20.60
C ARG A 469 25.69 14.82 22.08
N GLY A 470 26.26 13.76 22.65
CA GLY A 470 26.16 13.44 24.07
C GLY A 470 26.15 11.96 24.40
N PHE A 471 26.64 11.67 25.59
CA PHE A 471 27.16 10.37 25.98
C PHE A 471 26.54 9.95 27.32
N PRO A 472 26.17 8.67 27.46
CA PRO A 472 25.95 8.07 28.76
C PRO A 472 27.26 8.06 29.56
N VAL A 473 27.18 8.44 30.83
CA VAL A 473 28.29 8.41 31.77
C VAL A 473 28.18 7.13 32.60
N VAL A 474 29.26 6.35 32.62
CA VAL A 474 29.30 5.04 33.28
C VAL A 474 30.40 4.97 34.32
N GLU A 475 30.15 4.19 35.37
CA GLU A 475 31.14 3.80 36.37
C GLU A 475 31.04 2.28 36.53
N ASN A 476 32.13 1.54 36.29
CA ASN A 476 32.12 0.06 36.32
C ASN A 476 30.99 -0.56 35.47
N SER A 477 30.78 -0.06 34.25
CA SER A 477 29.71 -0.46 33.31
C SER A 477 28.27 -0.23 33.80
N LYS A 478 28.07 0.50 34.91
CA LYS A 478 26.76 0.93 35.38
C LYS A 478 26.51 2.37 34.95
N LEU A 479 25.29 2.65 34.50
CA LEU A 479 24.89 4.00 34.11
C LEU A 479 24.75 4.87 35.36
N VAL A 480 25.50 5.97 35.43
CA VAL A 480 25.47 6.93 36.55
C VAL A 480 25.01 8.32 36.12
N GLY A 481 25.11 8.67 34.84
CA GLY A 481 24.68 9.96 34.32
C GLY A 481 24.53 10.01 32.81
N ILE A 482 24.17 11.18 32.29
CA ILE A 482 24.25 11.52 30.87
C ILE A 482 24.78 12.94 30.73
N VAL A 483 25.60 13.19 29.70
CA VAL A 483 26.10 14.53 29.37
C VAL A 483 25.78 14.85 27.91
N THR A 484 25.30 16.05 27.63
CA THR A 484 25.01 16.51 26.27
C THR A 484 25.86 17.71 25.88
N GLN A 485 25.96 17.95 24.58
CA GLN A 485 26.67 19.13 24.06
C GLN A 485 26.03 20.44 24.56
N SER A 486 24.71 20.44 24.77
CA SER A 486 23.97 21.56 25.34
C SER A 486 24.25 21.79 26.82
N ASP A 487 24.66 20.74 27.55
CA ASP A 487 25.08 20.88 28.95
C ASP A 487 26.49 21.49 28.99
N LEU A 488 27.40 21.06 28.11
CA LEU A 488 28.74 21.63 27.99
C LEU A 488 28.74 23.12 27.66
N THR A 489 27.86 23.58 26.76
CA THR A 489 27.76 25.02 26.45
C THR A 489 27.20 25.84 27.62
N LYS A 490 26.29 25.28 28.43
CA LYS A 490 25.83 25.93 29.67
C LYS A 490 26.94 26.03 30.72
N ILE A 491 27.83 25.04 30.76
CA ILE A 491 28.96 24.93 31.68
C ILE A 491 30.08 25.90 31.31
N GLN A 492 30.40 26.04 30.01
CA GLN A 492 31.42 27.00 29.53
C GLN A 492 31.10 28.45 29.92
N ASN A 493 29.80 28.81 29.98
CA ASN A 493 29.38 30.14 30.41
C ASN A 493 29.59 30.40 31.92
N ARG A 494 29.85 29.36 32.73
CA ARG A 494 30.00 29.45 34.19
C ARG A 494 31.45 29.55 34.70
N HIS A 495 32.46 29.68 33.82
CA HIS A 495 33.88 29.82 34.19
C HIS A 495 34.39 28.73 35.17
N LEU A 496 33.97 27.48 34.97
CA LEU A 496 34.42 26.34 35.78
C LEU A 496 35.90 26.00 35.49
N GLN A 497 36.64 25.57 36.52
CA GLN A 497 38.05 25.17 36.38
C GLN A 497 38.16 23.91 35.50
N LYS A 498 39.25 23.81 34.72
CA LYS A 498 39.46 22.71 33.77
C LYS A 498 39.54 21.32 34.41
N ASP A 499 39.90 21.27 35.70
CA ASP A 499 40.04 20.04 36.48
C ASP A 499 38.72 19.53 37.07
N THR A 500 37.59 20.20 36.79
CA THR A 500 36.27 19.76 37.24
C THR A 500 35.94 18.39 36.62
N THR A 501 35.52 17.44 37.47
CA THR A 501 35.19 16.07 37.04
C THR A 501 33.83 16.00 36.33
N LEU A 502 33.67 15.04 35.41
CA LEU A 502 32.41 14.80 34.70
C LEU A 502 31.25 14.50 35.66
N ARG A 503 31.54 13.86 36.80
CA ARG A 503 30.58 13.56 37.87
C ARG A 503 29.86 14.80 38.41
N GLU A 504 30.53 15.94 38.47
CA GLU A 504 29.97 17.19 39.02
C GLU A 504 29.08 17.93 38.02
N ILE A 505 29.17 17.59 36.74
CA ILE A 505 28.51 18.32 35.65
C ILE A 505 27.49 17.49 34.87
N MET A 506 27.51 16.17 35.00
CA MET A 506 26.57 15.28 34.34
C MET A 506 25.14 15.45 34.88
N THR A 507 24.14 15.14 34.06
CA THR A 507 22.79 14.93 34.56
C THR A 507 22.74 13.57 35.25
N ALA A 508 22.76 13.58 36.59
CA ALA A 508 22.67 12.37 37.40
C ALA A 508 21.29 11.70 37.27
N ASN A 509 21.26 10.37 37.34
CA ASN A 509 20.04 9.55 37.24
C ASN A 509 19.17 9.87 36.01
N PRO A 510 19.70 9.69 34.79
CA PRO A 510 18.94 9.98 33.57
C PRO A 510 17.70 9.07 33.47
N MET A 511 16.66 9.57 32.80
CA MET A 511 15.51 8.75 32.42
C MET A 511 15.97 7.60 31.53
N THR A 512 15.56 6.38 31.86
CA THR A 512 15.95 5.16 31.13
C THR A 512 14.74 4.31 30.78
N VAL A 513 14.93 3.37 29.86
CA VAL A 513 13.94 2.35 29.51
C VAL A 513 14.55 0.96 29.63
N THR A 514 13.72 -0.04 29.93
CA THR A 514 14.14 -1.45 29.92
C THR A 514 14.02 -2.04 28.50
N PRO A 515 14.75 -3.12 28.16
CA PRO A 515 14.71 -3.73 26.83
C PRO A 515 13.32 -4.22 26.41
N VAL A 516 12.43 -4.50 27.36
CA VAL A 516 11.07 -5.01 27.11
C VAL A 516 10.03 -3.91 26.88
N HIS A 517 10.37 -2.63 27.07
CA HIS A 517 9.42 -1.55 26.83
C HIS A 517 9.09 -1.42 25.36
N ASN A 518 7.82 -1.17 25.08
CA ASN A 518 7.29 -0.96 23.73
C ASN A 518 7.76 0.38 23.13
N LEU A 519 7.93 0.46 21.81
CA LEU A 519 8.38 1.71 21.17
C LEU A 519 7.39 2.86 21.34
N SER A 520 6.09 2.59 21.43
CA SER A 520 5.06 3.59 21.76
C SER A 520 5.34 4.27 23.11
N ASN A 521 5.70 3.48 24.12
CA ASN A 521 6.10 3.99 25.44
C ASN A 521 7.43 4.76 25.38
N VAL A 522 8.41 4.27 24.61
CA VAL A 522 9.69 4.97 24.42
C VAL A 522 9.47 6.33 23.74
N LEU A 523 8.65 6.37 22.69
CA LEU A 523 8.35 7.60 21.94
C LEU A 523 7.57 8.60 22.80
N TYR A 524 6.61 8.11 23.60
CA TYR A 524 5.90 8.92 24.59
C TYR A 524 6.87 9.60 25.57
N LEU A 525 7.84 8.86 26.12
CA LEU A 525 8.84 9.41 27.04
C LEU A 525 9.75 10.44 26.35
N LEU A 526 10.18 10.17 25.12
CA LEU A 526 11.00 11.11 24.34
C LEU A 526 10.25 12.42 24.07
N ASP A 527 8.95 12.37 23.77
CA ASP A 527 8.15 13.57 23.48
C ASP A 527 7.71 14.32 24.73
N ARG A 528 7.15 13.61 25.72
CA ARG A 528 6.64 14.18 26.97
C ARG A 528 7.72 14.96 27.73
N TYR A 529 8.94 14.42 27.77
CA TYR A 529 10.07 15.03 28.48
C TYR A 529 11.03 15.78 27.55
N GLN A 530 10.68 15.93 26.26
CA GLN A 530 11.49 16.60 25.24
C GLN A 530 12.96 16.11 25.20
N LEU A 531 13.13 14.81 25.39
CA LEU A 531 14.43 14.15 25.36
C LEU A 531 14.78 13.76 23.92
N SER A 532 16.07 13.89 23.58
CA SER A 532 16.58 13.48 22.27
C SER A 532 16.93 11.99 22.20
N ARG A 533 17.19 11.36 23.36
CA ARG A 533 17.65 9.97 23.48
C ARG A 533 17.34 9.42 24.86
N LEU A 534 17.21 8.09 24.94
CA LEU A 534 17.01 7.35 26.18
C LEU A 534 18.03 6.20 26.25
N PRO A 535 18.83 6.12 27.32
CA PRO A 535 19.62 4.92 27.61
C PRO A 535 18.70 3.73 27.89
N VAL A 536 19.05 2.58 27.35
CA VAL A 536 18.38 1.30 27.59
C VAL A 536 19.22 0.51 28.60
N VAL A 537 18.60 0.14 29.72
CA VAL A 537 19.29 -0.51 30.84
C VAL A 537 18.62 -1.82 31.24
N GLU A 538 19.44 -2.76 31.70
CA GLU A 538 18.99 -3.96 32.40
C GLU A 538 19.49 -3.86 33.85
N GLY A 539 18.58 -3.57 34.78
CA GLY A 539 18.93 -3.13 36.13
C GLY A 539 19.64 -1.76 36.09
N LYS A 540 20.95 -1.74 36.39
CA LYS A 540 21.80 -0.54 36.28
C LYS A 540 22.84 -0.62 35.14
N LYS A 541 22.89 -1.74 34.42
CA LYS A 541 23.86 -1.95 33.35
C LYS A 541 23.33 -1.32 32.07
N LEU A 542 24.14 -0.49 31.42
CA LEU A 542 23.82 0.06 30.11
C LEU A 542 23.95 -1.02 29.05
N ILE A 543 22.89 -1.27 28.29
CA ILE A 543 22.86 -2.28 27.21
C ILE A 543 22.55 -1.70 25.84
N GLY A 544 22.11 -0.43 25.78
CA GLY A 544 21.91 0.27 24.52
C GLY A 544 21.48 1.72 24.70
N ILE A 545 21.25 2.41 23.59
CA ILE A 545 20.65 3.74 23.55
C ILE A 545 19.64 3.80 22.41
N ILE A 546 18.51 4.47 22.62
CA ILE A 546 17.46 4.62 21.61
C ILE A 546 17.13 6.09 21.39
N THR A 547 17.00 6.49 20.13
CA THR A 547 16.68 7.87 19.72
C THR A 547 15.39 7.91 18.90
N ARG A 548 14.80 9.11 18.76
CA ARG A 548 13.63 9.31 17.86
C ARG A 548 13.95 8.87 16.42
N ALA A 549 15.16 9.10 15.95
CA ALA A 549 15.60 8.72 14.61
C ALA A 549 15.65 7.19 14.43
N ASP A 550 16.01 6.43 15.46
CA ASP A 550 16.01 4.97 15.41
C ASP A 550 14.58 4.40 15.32
N ILE A 551 13.63 5.01 16.05
CA ILE A 551 12.20 4.64 15.99
C ILE A 551 11.62 4.96 14.61
N ILE A 552 11.86 6.16 14.09
CA ILE A 552 11.40 6.57 12.74
C ILE A 552 12.01 5.67 11.66
N ARG A 553 13.28 5.27 11.80
CA ARG A 553 13.93 4.33 10.88
C ARG A 553 13.26 2.95 10.94
N ALA A 554 12.98 2.43 12.13
CA ALA A 554 12.30 1.15 12.30
C ALA A 554 10.88 1.17 11.71
N GLU A 555 10.14 2.26 11.89
CA GLU A 555 8.83 2.49 11.29
C GLU A 555 8.90 2.54 9.77
N ALA A 556 9.84 3.31 9.22
CA ALA A 556 10.07 3.41 7.78
C ALA A 556 10.49 2.06 7.15
N ASP A 557 11.31 1.26 7.85
CA ASP A 557 11.68 -0.07 7.40
C ASP A 557 10.46 -1.02 7.34
N GLN A 558 9.54 -0.95 8.30
CA GLN A 558 8.30 -1.76 8.29
C GLN A 558 7.28 -1.30 7.23
N LEU A 559 7.05 0.01 7.09
CA LEU A 559 6.14 0.57 6.08
C LEU A 559 6.58 0.24 4.64
N ASN A 560 7.89 0.08 4.43
CA ASN A 560 8.48 -0.31 3.15
C ASN A 560 8.39 -1.81 2.86
N GLY A 561 7.66 -2.59 3.65
CA GLY A 561 7.48 -4.02 3.41
C GLY A 561 8.77 -4.84 3.58
N LYS A 562 9.78 -4.32 4.30
CA LYS A 562 10.80 -5.19 4.91
C LYS A 562 10.14 -5.94 6.05
N THR A 563 9.43 -6.95 5.61
CA THR A 563 9.01 -8.06 6.41
C THR A 563 10.27 -8.70 6.99
N ALA A 564 10.54 -8.41 8.26
CA ALA A 564 10.80 -9.47 9.21
C ALA A 564 9.51 -10.31 9.36
N ILE A 565 9.03 -10.89 8.25
CA ILE A 565 8.15 -12.06 8.34
C ILE A 565 9.09 -13.18 8.80
N PRO A 566 8.69 -14.03 9.75
CA PRO A 566 9.34 -15.32 9.97
C PRO A 566 9.07 -16.20 8.75
N GLY A 567 9.78 -15.92 7.66
CA GLY A 567 10.04 -16.84 6.56
C GLY A 567 11.43 -17.43 6.76
N PRO A 568 11.79 -18.49 6.02
CA PRO A 568 13.17 -18.99 6.03
C PRO A 568 14.11 -17.81 5.79
N GLN A 569 15.18 -17.74 6.59
CA GLN A 569 16.19 -16.69 6.44
C GLN A 569 16.64 -16.65 4.98
N PRO A 570 16.87 -15.46 4.39
CA PRO A 570 17.36 -15.37 3.03
C PRO A 570 18.66 -16.17 2.92
N GLU A 571 18.62 -17.24 2.13
CA GLU A 571 19.79 -18.05 1.86
C GLU A 571 20.83 -17.21 1.10
N PRO A 572 22.15 -17.46 1.33
CA PRO A 572 23.21 -16.78 0.61
C PRO A 572 23.07 -17.00 -0.90
N SER A 573 23.59 -16.06 -1.69
CA SER A 573 23.54 -16.21 -3.15
C SER A 573 24.40 -17.37 -3.64
N TYR A 574 23.95 -18.02 -4.70
CA TYR A 574 24.59 -19.20 -5.27
C TYR A 574 25.20 -18.92 -6.64
N VAL A 575 26.47 -19.29 -6.86
CA VAL A 575 27.17 -19.09 -8.13
C VAL A 575 26.81 -20.23 -9.09
N VAL A 576 26.09 -19.92 -10.18
CA VAL A 576 25.67 -20.91 -11.19
C VAL A 576 26.58 -20.95 -12.42
N TYR A 577 27.44 -19.96 -12.59
CA TYR A 577 28.41 -19.88 -13.68
C TYR A 577 29.57 -18.98 -13.25
N GLN A 578 30.79 -19.38 -13.58
CA GLN A 578 31.98 -18.56 -13.36
C GLN A 578 33.05 -18.83 -14.43
N THR A 579 33.75 -17.78 -14.85
CA THR A 579 35.01 -17.84 -15.62
C THR A 579 36.10 -17.11 -14.86
N ARG A 580 37.33 -17.63 -14.91
CA ARG A 580 38.51 -17.05 -14.25
C ARG A 580 39.60 -16.76 -15.27
N SER A 581 40.24 -15.61 -15.12
CA SER A 581 41.46 -15.23 -15.85
C SER A 581 42.69 -15.36 -14.92
N PRO A 582 43.93 -15.38 -15.45
CA PRO A 582 45.13 -15.37 -14.62
C PRO A 582 45.15 -14.19 -13.65
N SER A 583 45.42 -14.45 -12.36
CA SER A 583 45.49 -13.42 -11.33
C SER A 583 46.85 -12.72 -11.32
N VAL A 584 46.99 -11.69 -12.15
CA VAL A 584 48.23 -10.92 -12.37
C VAL A 584 48.14 -9.47 -11.85
N GLY A 585 46.99 -9.05 -11.33
CA GLY A 585 46.75 -7.69 -10.85
C GLY A 585 47.11 -7.46 -9.38
N ARG A 586 47.17 -6.19 -8.99
CA ARG A 586 47.43 -5.71 -7.62
C ARG A 586 46.15 -5.49 -6.79
N GLY A 587 45.00 -5.77 -7.37
CA GLY A 587 43.68 -5.56 -6.78
C GLY A 587 42.56 -5.90 -7.76
N ARG A 588 41.30 -5.74 -7.34
CA ARG A 588 40.12 -6.11 -8.12
C ARG A 588 39.07 -5.01 -8.18
N LEU A 589 38.53 -4.82 -9.38
CA LEU A 589 37.45 -3.89 -9.68
C LEU A 589 36.18 -4.67 -10.07
N LEU A 590 35.10 -4.51 -9.30
CA LEU A 590 33.81 -5.16 -9.58
C LEU A 590 32.92 -4.29 -10.45
N VAL A 591 32.35 -4.87 -11.50
CA VAL A 591 31.34 -4.24 -12.37
C VAL A 591 30.08 -5.11 -12.40
N PRO A 592 28.98 -4.72 -11.73
CA PRO A 592 27.70 -5.39 -11.89
C PRO A 592 27.09 -5.07 -13.26
N VAL A 593 26.92 -6.09 -14.11
CA VAL A 593 26.49 -5.90 -15.50
C VAL A 593 25.05 -6.35 -15.68
N ALA A 594 24.10 -5.42 -15.56
CA ALA A 594 22.66 -5.73 -15.66
C ALA A 594 22.00 -5.31 -16.98
N ASN A 595 22.43 -4.19 -17.58
CA ASN A 595 21.85 -3.63 -18.79
C ASN A 595 22.87 -3.64 -19.94
N PRO A 596 22.60 -4.31 -21.09
CA PRO A 596 23.49 -4.31 -22.25
C PRO A 596 23.78 -2.91 -22.81
N GLU A 597 22.81 -1.98 -22.73
CA GLU A 597 22.97 -0.63 -23.30
C GLU A 597 24.01 0.21 -22.56
N THR A 598 24.18 -0.01 -21.26
CA THR A 598 25.13 0.75 -20.43
C THR A 598 26.39 -0.05 -20.11
N ALA A 599 26.40 -1.35 -20.41
CA ALA A 599 27.48 -2.25 -20.03
C ALA A 599 28.82 -1.89 -20.68
N GLU A 600 28.82 -1.56 -21.98
CA GLU A 600 30.02 -1.24 -22.73
C GLU A 600 30.75 -0.02 -22.15
N THR A 601 30.06 1.10 -21.98
CA THR A 601 30.62 2.33 -21.42
C THR A 601 31.12 2.15 -19.97
N LEU A 602 30.39 1.40 -19.14
CA LEU A 602 30.84 1.09 -17.77
C LEU A 602 32.11 0.22 -17.77
N LEU A 603 32.21 -0.72 -18.71
CA LEU A 603 33.40 -1.54 -18.88
C LEU A 603 34.59 -0.75 -19.43
N GLU A 604 34.37 0.22 -20.32
CA GLU A 604 35.41 1.14 -20.79
C GLU A 604 35.98 1.96 -19.62
N MET A 605 35.11 2.54 -18.79
CA MET A 605 35.52 3.26 -17.58
C MET A 605 36.27 2.36 -16.60
N ALA A 606 35.77 1.15 -16.36
CA ALA A 606 36.42 0.15 -15.52
C ALA A 606 37.79 -0.24 -16.08
N ALA A 607 37.92 -0.41 -17.39
CA ALA A 607 39.17 -0.73 -18.07
C ALA A 607 40.21 0.38 -17.92
N ALA A 608 39.79 1.64 -18.04
CA ALA A 608 40.67 2.79 -17.82
C ALA A 608 41.22 2.82 -16.38
N ILE A 609 40.34 2.65 -15.37
CA ILE A 609 40.74 2.59 -13.96
C ILE A 609 41.64 1.37 -13.69
N ALA A 610 41.29 0.21 -14.23
CA ALA A 610 42.02 -1.03 -14.04
C ALA A 610 43.45 -0.96 -14.61
N ARG A 611 43.64 -0.30 -15.76
CA ARG A 611 44.98 -0.07 -16.34
C ARG A 611 45.85 0.86 -15.49
N ASP A 612 45.29 1.97 -15.00
CA ASP A 612 46.03 2.92 -14.15
C ASP A 612 46.45 2.28 -12.81
N ARG A 613 45.58 1.44 -12.22
CA ARG A 613 45.83 0.81 -10.91
C ARG A 613 46.41 -0.61 -10.99
N HIS A 614 46.59 -1.16 -12.18
CA HIS A 614 46.91 -2.58 -12.41
C HIS A 614 45.93 -3.54 -11.72
N TYR A 615 44.63 -3.27 -11.80
CA TYR A 615 43.57 -4.13 -11.26
C TYR A 615 43.07 -5.15 -12.29
N GLU A 616 42.53 -6.25 -11.77
CA GLU A 616 41.71 -7.19 -12.52
C GLU A 616 40.25 -6.73 -12.49
N ILE A 617 39.47 -7.08 -13.52
CA ILE A 617 38.04 -6.76 -13.55
C ILE A 617 37.25 -8.02 -13.20
N GLU A 618 36.23 -7.87 -12.37
CA GLU A 618 35.27 -8.90 -12.05
C GLU A 618 33.85 -8.45 -12.43
N CYS A 619 33.20 -9.20 -13.31
CA CYS A 619 31.84 -8.91 -13.78
C CYS A 619 30.83 -9.85 -13.13
N VAL A 620 29.85 -9.29 -12.43
CA VAL A 620 28.75 -10.05 -11.82
C VAL A 620 27.46 -9.79 -12.56
N GLN A 621 26.70 -10.85 -12.82
CA GLN A 621 25.29 -10.75 -13.19
C GLN A 621 24.42 -11.52 -12.18
N VAL A 622 23.39 -10.87 -11.64
CA VAL A 622 22.51 -11.47 -10.62
C VAL A 622 21.16 -11.85 -11.23
N ILE A 623 20.73 -13.09 -11.03
CA ILE A 623 19.40 -13.60 -11.37
C ILE A 623 18.58 -13.70 -10.09
N LEU A 624 17.45 -12.99 -10.04
CA LEU A 624 16.58 -12.99 -8.88
C LEU A 624 15.65 -14.21 -8.85
N VAL A 625 15.51 -14.85 -7.69
CA VAL A 625 14.55 -15.92 -7.41
C VAL A 625 13.67 -15.57 -6.21
N SER A 626 12.47 -16.17 -6.17
CA SER A 626 11.52 -15.97 -5.07
C SER A 626 12.14 -16.32 -3.72
N ARG A 627 11.79 -15.58 -2.65
CA ARG A 627 12.21 -15.89 -1.26
C ARG A 627 11.69 -17.23 -0.73
N HIS A 628 10.78 -17.86 -1.46
CA HIS A 628 10.23 -19.18 -1.14
C HIS A 628 10.95 -20.33 -1.87
N SER A 629 12.02 -20.05 -2.62
CA SER A 629 12.73 -21.05 -3.43
C SER A 629 14.24 -20.90 -3.24
N SER A 630 14.94 -21.97 -2.83
CA SER A 630 16.38 -21.90 -2.57
C SER A 630 17.16 -21.43 -3.80
N PRO A 631 18.07 -20.43 -3.68
CA PRO A 631 18.94 -20.02 -4.78
C PRO A 631 19.84 -21.15 -5.33
N ALA A 632 20.19 -22.13 -4.50
CA ALA A 632 21.01 -23.27 -4.89
C ALA A 632 20.23 -24.34 -5.67
N GLU A 633 18.94 -24.50 -5.39
CA GLU A 633 18.09 -25.54 -5.98
C GLU A 633 17.22 -25.05 -7.15
N THR A 634 17.03 -23.73 -7.27
CA THR A 634 16.12 -23.16 -8.28
C THR A 634 16.75 -23.20 -9.68
N PRO A 635 16.13 -23.90 -10.65
CA PRO A 635 16.66 -23.93 -12.02
C PRO A 635 16.47 -22.56 -12.69
N VAL A 636 17.57 -21.94 -13.12
CA VAL A 636 17.57 -20.63 -13.80
C VAL A 636 18.09 -20.72 -15.23
N ARG A 637 17.52 -19.88 -16.12
CA ARG A 637 18.02 -19.74 -17.50
C ARG A 637 19.14 -18.71 -17.56
N THR A 638 20.38 -19.15 -17.78
CA THR A 638 21.57 -18.28 -17.81
C THR A 638 21.91 -17.70 -19.18
N THR A 639 21.16 -18.02 -20.24
CA THR A 639 21.51 -17.67 -21.64
C THR A 639 21.69 -16.17 -21.88
N LYS A 640 20.77 -15.33 -21.39
CA LYS A 640 20.87 -13.86 -21.53
C LYS A 640 22.09 -13.31 -20.77
N SER A 641 22.27 -13.74 -19.53
CA SER A 641 23.38 -13.34 -18.67
C SER A 641 24.74 -13.74 -19.27
N ARG A 642 24.86 -14.96 -19.80
CA ARG A 642 26.08 -15.43 -20.47
C ARG A 642 26.39 -14.65 -21.75
N ARG A 643 25.37 -14.24 -22.52
CA ARG A 643 25.57 -13.40 -23.71
C ARG A 643 26.19 -12.06 -23.35
N LEU A 644 25.69 -11.43 -22.29
CA LEU A 644 26.20 -10.15 -21.78
C LEU A 644 27.64 -10.28 -21.25
N LEU A 645 27.92 -11.31 -20.47
CA LEU A 645 29.28 -11.57 -19.95
C LEU A 645 30.27 -11.91 -21.07
N ARG A 646 29.85 -12.63 -22.12
CA ARG A 646 30.69 -12.87 -23.31
C ARG A 646 31.06 -11.58 -24.03
N GLN A 647 30.15 -10.61 -24.12
CA GLN A 647 30.48 -9.30 -24.69
C GLN A 647 31.56 -8.60 -23.85
N ALA A 648 31.45 -8.66 -22.52
CA ALA A 648 32.48 -8.14 -21.63
C ALA A 648 33.83 -8.83 -21.83
N GLU A 649 33.86 -10.17 -21.98
CA GLU A 649 35.09 -10.94 -22.24
C GLU A 649 35.76 -10.54 -23.57
N VAL A 650 34.98 -10.30 -24.63
CA VAL A 650 35.50 -9.82 -25.91
C VAL A 650 36.14 -8.44 -25.78
N LEU A 651 35.48 -7.51 -25.08
CA LEU A 651 36.00 -6.16 -24.84
C LEU A 651 37.27 -6.19 -23.98
N ALA A 652 37.27 -6.96 -22.88
CA ALA A 652 38.44 -7.10 -22.01
C ALA A 652 39.64 -7.70 -22.75
N LYS A 653 39.42 -8.68 -23.64
CA LYS A 653 40.47 -9.25 -24.49
C LYS A 653 41.04 -8.21 -25.46
N LYS A 654 40.18 -7.41 -26.10
CA LYS A 654 40.60 -6.28 -26.96
C LYS A 654 41.49 -5.30 -26.17
N TRP A 655 41.16 -5.06 -24.90
CA TRP A 655 41.88 -4.15 -24.04
C TRP A 655 43.06 -4.75 -23.26
N HIS A 656 43.33 -6.06 -23.41
CA HIS A 656 44.39 -6.79 -22.71
C HIS A 656 44.27 -6.70 -21.17
N ILE A 657 43.05 -6.81 -20.64
CA ILE A 657 42.79 -6.76 -19.19
C ILE A 657 42.26 -8.13 -18.73
N PRO A 658 42.79 -8.71 -17.63
CA PRO A 658 42.23 -9.93 -17.05
C PRO A 658 40.80 -9.69 -16.57
N LEU A 659 39.86 -10.50 -17.06
CA LEU A 659 38.45 -10.43 -16.70
C LEU A 659 37.98 -11.75 -16.09
N HIS A 660 37.38 -11.67 -14.92
CA HIS A 660 36.63 -12.75 -14.29
C HIS A 660 35.14 -12.47 -14.49
N THR A 661 34.34 -13.50 -14.77
CA THR A 661 32.88 -13.32 -14.88
C THR A 661 32.16 -14.30 -13.98
N GLN A 662 31.03 -13.89 -13.41
CA GLN A 662 30.18 -14.74 -12.59
C GLN A 662 28.70 -14.45 -12.77
N ILE A 663 27.87 -15.49 -12.70
CA ILE A 663 26.42 -15.38 -12.61
C ILE A 663 26.00 -15.94 -11.26
N ARG A 664 25.33 -15.10 -10.45
CA ARG A 664 24.81 -15.47 -9.13
C ARG A 664 23.28 -15.51 -9.15
N VAL A 665 22.72 -16.47 -8.45
CA VAL A 665 21.28 -16.56 -8.18
C VAL A 665 21.05 -16.11 -6.75
N ALA A 666 20.10 -15.20 -6.53
CA ALA A 666 19.88 -14.61 -5.21
C ALA A 666 18.44 -14.14 -4.99
N HIS A 667 18.09 -13.88 -3.74
CA HIS A 667 16.83 -13.22 -3.39
C HIS A 667 16.89 -11.69 -3.49
N ASP A 668 18.10 -11.13 -3.37
CA ASP A 668 18.34 -9.69 -3.38
C ASP A 668 19.64 -9.38 -4.14
N THR A 669 19.55 -8.43 -5.08
CA THR A 669 20.68 -8.06 -5.94
C THR A 669 21.79 -7.37 -5.16
N ALA A 670 21.45 -6.50 -4.21
CA ALA A 670 22.46 -5.76 -3.44
C ALA A 670 23.24 -6.71 -2.55
N GLN A 671 22.53 -7.62 -1.87
CA GLN A 671 23.15 -8.64 -1.02
C GLN A 671 24.10 -9.54 -1.82
N ALA A 672 23.69 -10.01 -3.00
CA ALA A 672 24.57 -10.81 -3.87
C ALA A 672 25.82 -10.06 -4.34
N ILE A 673 25.70 -8.75 -4.59
CA ILE A 673 26.85 -7.89 -4.94
C ILE A 673 27.77 -7.73 -3.73
N LEU A 674 27.22 -7.49 -2.53
CA LEU A 674 28.02 -7.38 -1.29
C LEU A 674 28.73 -8.68 -0.94
N GLU A 675 28.08 -9.83 -1.13
CA GLU A 675 28.70 -11.14 -1.01
C GLU A 675 29.86 -11.29 -2.00
N SER A 676 29.67 -10.88 -3.26
CA SER A 676 30.74 -10.87 -4.26
C SER A 676 31.90 -9.94 -3.88
N ILE A 677 31.61 -8.76 -3.31
CA ILE A 677 32.63 -7.82 -2.83
C ILE A 677 33.50 -8.48 -1.75
N ASN A 678 32.88 -9.15 -0.80
CA ASN A 678 33.57 -9.77 0.33
C ASN A 678 34.31 -11.05 -0.08
N GLU A 679 33.68 -11.94 -0.85
CA GLU A 679 34.27 -13.21 -1.27
C GLU A 679 35.44 -13.04 -2.23
N SER A 680 35.35 -12.07 -3.13
CA SER A 680 36.41 -11.83 -4.13
C SER A 680 37.41 -10.75 -3.70
N HIS A 681 37.30 -10.19 -2.50
CA HIS A 681 38.16 -9.12 -1.98
C HIS A 681 38.27 -7.92 -2.94
N ILE A 682 37.13 -7.35 -3.28
CA ILE A 682 37.04 -6.24 -4.23
C ILE A 682 37.55 -4.94 -3.58
N ASP A 683 38.43 -4.21 -4.27
CA ASP A 683 38.98 -2.92 -3.82
C ASP A 683 38.10 -1.74 -4.26
N LEU A 684 37.45 -1.86 -5.43
CA LEU A 684 36.60 -0.82 -5.99
C LEU A 684 35.41 -1.44 -6.73
N ILE A 685 34.20 -0.93 -6.49
CA ILE A 685 33.01 -1.24 -7.29
C ILE A 685 32.66 -0.06 -8.20
N LEU A 686 32.44 -0.35 -9.48
CA LEU A 686 31.93 0.61 -10.46
C LEU A 686 30.54 0.15 -10.93
N MET A 687 29.52 0.97 -10.71
CA MET A 687 28.12 0.60 -10.97
C MET A 687 27.34 1.74 -11.63
N GLY A 688 26.55 1.43 -12.64
CA GLY A 688 25.61 2.37 -13.25
C GLY A 688 24.31 2.52 -12.43
N TRP A 689 23.71 3.72 -12.43
CA TRP A 689 22.36 3.92 -11.92
C TRP A 689 21.48 4.72 -12.89
N LYS A 690 20.15 4.53 -12.80
CA LYS A 690 19.16 5.35 -13.53
C LYS A 690 18.69 6.47 -12.60
N GLY A 691 18.92 7.72 -12.99
CA GLY A 691 18.73 8.92 -12.17
C GLY A 691 17.33 9.24 -11.62
N ASN A 692 16.32 8.39 -11.80
CA ASN A 692 14.97 8.61 -11.30
C ASN A 692 14.51 7.42 -10.45
N THR A 693 14.03 7.68 -9.23
CA THR A 693 13.34 6.68 -8.40
C THR A 693 11.93 7.16 -8.04
N SER A 694 10.95 6.25 -8.07
CA SER A 694 9.56 6.51 -7.68
C SER A 694 9.25 6.08 -6.24
N THR A 695 10.29 5.76 -5.45
CA THR A 695 10.14 5.16 -4.11
C THR A 695 10.42 6.21 -3.02
N PRO A 696 9.47 6.55 -2.15
CA PRO A 696 9.66 7.56 -1.11
C PRO A 696 10.82 7.21 -0.16
N GLY A 697 11.72 8.17 0.09
CA GLY A 697 12.84 8.03 1.03
C GLY A 697 14.09 7.31 0.48
N ARG A 698 14.14 7.00 -0.82
CA ARG A 698 15.32 6.46 -1.51
C ARG A 698 15.80 7.42 -2.58
N ILE A 699 17.12 7.50 -2.74
CA ILE A 699 17.75 8.57 -3.53
C ILE A 699 18.18 8.03 -4.89
N PHE A 700 18.94 6.94 -4.92
CA PHE A 700 19.47 6.34 -6.16
C PHE A 700 18.87 4.97 -6.49
N GLY A 701 18.03 4.44 -5.59
CA GLY A 701 17.27 3.20 -5.76
C GLY A 701 17.75 2.09 -4.83
N ASN A 702 16.98 0.99 -4.75
CA ASN A 702 17.17 -0.01 -3.69
C ASN A 702 18.57 -0.61 -3.63
N VAL A 703 19.15 -0.93 -4.80
CA VAL A 703 20.45 -1.59 -4.89
C VAL A 703 21.56 -0.61 -4.58
N VAL A 704 21.58 0.54 -5.26
CA VAL A 704 22.61 1.56 -5.14
C VAL A 704 22.69 2.12 -3.72
N ASP A 705 21.54 2.45 -3.11
CA ASP A 705 21.50 2.97 -1.72
C ASP A 705 22.02 1.94 -0.71
N THR A 706 21.87 0.64 -1.00
CA THR A 706 22.38 -0.44 -0.14
C THR A 706 23.90 -0.59 -0.31
N ILE A 707 24.41 -0.54 -1.55
CA ILE A 707 25.85 -0.57 -1.83
C ILE A 707 26.56 0.64 -1.21
N ILE A 708 26.04 1.86 -1.36
CA ILE A 708 26.61 3.07 -0.72
C ILE A 708 26.74 2.89 0.80
N ARG A 709 25.77 2.18 1.41
CA ARG A 709 25.65 2.04 2.85
C ARG A 709 26.51 0.93 3.44
N GLN A 710 26.75 -0.15 2.70
CA GLN A 710 27.30 -1.40 3.23
C GLN A 710 28.58 -1.87 2.53
N ALA A 711 28.92 -1.34 1.35
CA ALA A 711 30.14 -1.78 0.66
C ALA A 711 31.41 -1.40 1.42
N THR A 712 32.26 -2.38 1.66
CA THR A 712 33.55 -2.27 2.35
C THR A 712 34.66 -1.71 1.47
N CYS A 713 34.42 -1.56 0.16
CA CYS A 713 35.38 -1.12 -0.85
C CYS A 713 35.10 0.31 -1.35
N ASP A 714 35.99 0.92 -2.14
CA ASP A 714 35.68 2.20 -2.80
C ASP A 714 34.47 2.03 -3.75
N VAL A 715 33.57 3.02 -3.80
CA VAL A 715 32.35 2.98 -4.62
C VAL A 715 32.37 4.12 -5.64
N VAL A 716 32.25 3.74 -6.91
CA VAL A 716 32.10 4.65 -8.05
C VAL A 716 30.74 4.39 -8.68
N LEU A 717 29.86 5.38 -8.64
CA LEU A 717 28.55 5.32 -9.27
C LEU A 717 28.55 6.18 -10.52
N VAL A 718 27.91 5.71 -11.60
CA VAL A 718 27.86 6.41 -12.88
C VAL A 718 26.41 6.56 -13.36
N LYS A 719 25.96 7.80 -13.58
CA LYS A 719 24.77 8.13 -14.36
C LYS A 719 25.25 8.51 -15.76
N LEU A 720 24.88 7.74 -16.78
CA LEU A 720 25.15 8.09 -18.17
C LEU A 720 24.15 9.16 -18.66
N GLY A 721 24.61 10.04 -19.55
CA GLY A 721 23.82 11.17 -20.05
C GLY A 721 22.67 10.78 -20.99
N SER A 722 21.68 11.67 -21.17
CA SER A 722 20.46 11.38 -21.95
C SER A 722 20.68 11.35 -23.46
N SER A 723 21.62 12.14 -23.99
CA SER A 723 22.08 12.07 -25.40
C SER A 723 22.84 10.77 -25.72
N GLN A 724 23.26 10.03 -24.70
CA GLN A 724 24.08 8.82 -24.82
C GLN A 724 23.24 7.53 -24.83
N GLN A 725 21.92 7.62 -24.65
CA GLN A 725 21.00 6.47 -24.63
C GLN A 725 20.28 6.23 -25.97
N SER A 726 20.49 7.07 -26.98
CA SER A 726 19.83 6.99 -28.29
C SER A 726 20.79 6.55 -29.40
N THR A 727 20.64 5.30 -29.85
CA THR A 727 21.03 4.74 -31.17
C THR A 727 22.48 4.90 -31.69
N VAL A 728 23.17 3.76 -31.81
CA VAL A 728 24.13 3.33 -32.87
C VAL A 728 24.91 4.47 -33.59
N ASN A 729 26.20 4.62 -33.27
CA ASN A 729 27.24 5.42 -33.96
C ASN A 729 27.54 6.88 -33.53
N THR A 730 27.32 7.28 -32.28
CA THR A 730 27.94 8.53 -31.76
C THR A 730 29.12 8.20 -30.85
N GLN A 731 30.33 8.61 -31.25
CA GLN A 731 31.52 8.60 -30.38
C GLN A 731 31.19 9.31 -29.07
N HIS A 732 31.39 8.62 -27.94
CA HIS A 732 31.20 9.20 -26.61
C HIS A 732 32.15 10.39 -26.43
N SER A 733 31.64 11.62 -26.27
CA SER A 733 32.50 12.77 -25.96
C SER A 733 32.83 12.76 -24.47
N PHE A 734 34.04 12.32 -24.13
CA PHE A 734 34.61 12.41 -22.78
C PHE A 734 35.70 13.49 -22.73
N ASN A 735 35.43 14.65 -23.32
CA ASN A 735 36.45 15.69 -23.49
C ASN A 735 36.36 16.78 -22.43
N ARG A 736 35.18 17.15 -21.94
CA ARG A 736 35.02 18.28 -21.01
C ARG A 736 34.58 17.79 -19.64
N TRP A 737 35.49 17.83 -18.67
CA TRP A 737 35.31 17.29 -17.33
C TRP A 737 35.14 18.44 -16.33
N LEU A 738 34.11 18.37 -15.51
CA LEU A 738 33.88 19.28 -14.39
C LEU A 738 34.07 18.55 -13.07
N VAL A 739 34.87 19.12 -12.17
CA VAL A 739 35.09 18.57 -10.82
C VAL A 739 34.80 19.66 -9.79
N PRO A 740 33.59 19.67 -9.20
CA PRO A 740 33.26 20.55 -8.09
C PRO A 740 34.00 20.15 -6.81
N MET A 741 34.68 21.11 -6.21
CA MET A 741 35.56 20.94 -5.05
C MET A 741 34.92 21.57 -3.81
N ALA A 742 34.32 20.72 -2.96
CA ALA A 742 33.69 21.16 -1.70
C ALA A 742 34.61 21.04 -0.46
N GLY A 743 35.80 20.44 -0.60
CA GLY A 743 36.67 20.08 0.52
C GLY A 743 36.19 18.82 1.25
N GLY A 744 37.02 17.77 1.29
CA GLY A 744 36.68 16.51 1.96
C GLY A 744 37.44 15.29 1.41
N PRO A 745 37.46 14.16 2.13
CA PRO A 745 38.24 12.97 1.74
C PRO A 745 37.77 12.36 0.41
N ASN A 746 36.47 12.40 0.12
CA ASN A 746 35.91 11.85 -1.12
C ASN A 746 36.21 12.70 -2.36
N ALA A 747 36.35 14.02 -2.21
CA ALA A 747 36.81 14.89 -3.30
C ALA A 747 38.26 14.55 -3.70
N ARG A 748 39.12 14.22 -2.73
CA ARG A 748 40.48 13.72 -3.01
C ARG A 748 40.45 12.38 -3.74
N LEU A 749 39.51 11.50 -3.41
CA LEU A 749 39.35 10.22 -4.09
C LEU A 749 38.90 10.41 -5.55
N ALA A 750 37.97 11.33 -5.82
CA ALA A 750 37.58 11.71 -7.17
C ALA A 750 38.78 12.20 -7.99
N ILE A 751 39.61 13.09 -7.43
CA ILE A 751 40.85 13.56 -8.06
C ILE A 751 41.86 12.43 -8.30
N LYS A 752 41.91 11.40 -7.45
CA LYS A 752 42.78 10.23 -7.67
C LYS A 752 42.33 9.35 -8.84
N LEU A 753 41.04 9.30 -9.17
CA LEU A 753 40.49 8.49 -10.27
C LEU A 753 40.52 9.25 -11.61
N LEU A 754 40.50 10.57 -11.56
CA LEU A 754 40.42 11.43 -12.74
C LEU A 754 41.49 11.15 -13.82
N PRO A 755 42.79 10.95 -13.49
CA PRO A 755 43.80 10.67 -14.52
C PRO A 755 43.51 9.43 -15.36
N ALA A 756 42.89 8.41 -14.75
CA ALA A 756 42.51 7.20 -15.47
C ALA A 756 41.30 7.48 -16.39
N LEU A 757 40.25 8.08 -15.84
CA LEU A 757 38.99 8.34 -16.55
C LEU A 757 39.15 9.30 -17.73
N VAL A 758 40.04 10.27 -17.60
CA VAL A 758 40.31 11.28 -18.64
C VAL A 758 40.93 10.69 -19.91
N THR A 759 41.53 9.49 -19.85
CA THR A 759 42.06 8.78 -21.03
C THR A 759 40.98 8.30 -22.00
N LEU A 760 39.69 8.40 -21.61
CA LEU A 760 38.56 8.06 -22.48
C LEU A 760 38.30 9.12 -23.57
N GLY A 761 38.84 10.34 -23.42
CA GLY A 761 38.72 11.42 -24.41
C GLY A 761 40.02 11.65 -25.19
N ASP A 762 39.91 12.12 -26.43
CA ASP A 762 41.06 12.41 -27.30
C ASP A 762 41.80 13.69 -26.84
N HIS A 763 41.04 14.72 -26.45
CA HIS A 763 41.56 16.03 -26.06
C HIS A 763 40.86 16.55 -24.79
N PRO A 764 41.19 15.99 -23.63
CA PRO A 764 40.46 16.31 -22.42
C PRO A 764 40.81 17.68 -21.85
N GLN A 765 39.79 18.40 -21.40
CA GLN A 765 39.84 19.63 -20.64
C GLN A 765 39.18 19.40 -19.29
N ILE A 766 39.88 19.75 -18.20
CA ILE A 766 39.45 19.55 -16.83
C ILE A 766 39.19 20.91 -16.21
N CYS A 767 37.97 21.17 -15.75
CA CYS A 767 37.62 22.35 -14.98
C CYS A 767 37.45 21.96 -13.51
N LEU A 768 38.28 22.54 -12.64
CA LEU A 768 38.08 22.49 -11.19
C LEU A 768 37.29 23.73 -10.77
N THR A 769 36.17 23.53 -10.07
CA THR A 769 35.35 24.64 -9.61
C THR A 769 35.05 24.58 -8.13
N ARG A 770 34.84 25.73 -7.50
CA ARG A 770 34.29 25.84 -6.14
C ARG A 770 33.16 26.85 -6.18
N VAL A 771 31.99 26.43 -5.70
CA VAL A 771 30.82 27.31 -5.59
C VAL A 771 30.90 28.08 -4.29
N PHE A 772 30.82 29.41 -4.36
CA PHE A 772 30.80 30.31 -3.21
C PHE A 772 29.49 31.12 -3.18
N LYS A 773 29.08 31.52 -1.97
CA LYS A 773 27.84 32.28 -1.80
C LYS A 773 28.01 33.73 -2.25
N PRO A 774 26.95 34.42 -2.69
CA PRO A 774 27.06 35.79 -3.16
C PRO A 774 27.65 36.80 -2.16
N LEU A 775 27.57 36.48 -0.86
CA LEU A 775 28.05 37.32 0.25
C LEU A 775 29.55 37.13 0.58
N GLU A 776 30.21 36.14 -0.03
CA GLU A 776 31.64 35.87 0.17
C GLU A 776 32.49 36.65 -0.86
N PHE A 777 33.23 37.68 -0.41
CA PHE A 777 34.02 38.56 -1.28
C PHE A 777 35.43 38.02 -1.62
N GLN A 778 35.94 37.03 -0.88
CA GLN A 778 37.21 36.35 -1.16
C GLN A 778 37.04 34.82 -1.02
N PRO A 779 36.95 34.07 -2.13
CA PRO A 779 36.80 32.63 -2.06
C PRO A 779 38.11 31.95 -1.62
N ASP A 780 38.02 31.02 -0.67
CA ASP A 780 39.15 30.17 -0.28
C ASP A 780 39.51 29.20 -1.42
N MET A 781 40.58 29.50 -2.13
CA MET A 781 41.09 28.73 -3.27
C MET A 781 42.05 27.60 -2.87
N THR A 782 42.38 27.45 -1.58
CA THR A 782 43.41 26.49 -1.12
C THR A 782 43.11 25.05 -1.55
N VAL A 783 41.84 24.64 -1.52
CA VAL A 783 41.40 23.29 -1.93
C VAL A 783 41.61 23.05 -3.42
N ILE A 784 41.31 24.05 -4.26
CA ILE A 784 41.53 23.97 -5.71
C ILE A 784 43.02 23.94 -6.01
N GLU A 785 43.83 24.79 -5.36
CA GLU A 785 45.28 24.79 -5.55
C GLU A 785 45.94 23.48 -5.14
N GLN A 786 45.47 22.85 -4.06
CA GLN A 786 45.96 21.52 -3.65
C GLN A 786 45.62 20.46 -4.69
N ALA A 787 44.40 20.47 -5.22
CA ALA A 787 43.97 19.55 -6.27
C ALA A 787 44.74 19.78 -7.58
N LEU A 788 44.97 21.04 -7.95
CA LEU A 788 45.77 21.42 -9.11
C LEU A 788 47.21 20.90 -8.96
N ARG A 789 47.85 21.12 -7.81
CA ARG A 789 49.18 20.57 -7.50
C ARG A 789 49.20 19.04 -7.57
N GLN A 790 48.15 18.37 -7.11
CA GLN A 790 48.05 16.91 -7.17
C GLN A 790 47.93 16.39 -8.62
N LEU A 791 47.15 17.05 -9.47
CA LEU A 791 47.00 16.70 -10.88
C LEU A 791 48.27 17.03 -11.69
N MET A 792 48.89 18.20 -11.45
CA MET A 792 50.12 18.62 -12.13
C MET A 792 51.32 17.70 -11.86
N ARG A 793 51.38 17.03 -10.70
CA ARG A 793 52.42 16.04 -10.40
C ARG A 793 52.40 14.83 -11.34
N ARG A 794 51.27 14.53 -11.99
CA ARG A 794 51.19 13.50 -13.03
C ARG A 794 51.46 14.17 -14.38
N ARG A 795 52.64 13.88 -14.96
CA ARG A 795 53.30 14.54 -16.13
C ARG A 795 52.49 14.70 -17.44
N GLN A 796 51.19 14.38 -17.49
CA GLN A 796 50.34 14.41 -18.70
C GLN A 796 49.11 15.34 -18.62
N LEU A 797 48.82 15.99 -17.48
CA LEU A 797 47.58 16.77 -17.29
C LEU A 797 47.80 18.27 -17.05
N ALA A 798 49.04 18.76 -17.07
CA ALA A 798 49.35 20.13 -16.63
C ALA A 798 48.79 21.23 -17.54
N SER A 799 48.63 20.97 -18.84
CA SER A 799 48.14 21.94 -19.84
C SER A 799 46.62 21.93 -20.05
N THR A 800 45.89 21.04 -19.36
CA THR A 800 44.46 20.80 -19.60
C THR A 800 43.56 21.14 -18.42
N VAL A 801 44.13 21.54 -17.28
CA VAL A 801 43.37 21.85 -16.06
C VAL A 801 43.18 23.37 -15.91
N VAL A 802 41.93 23.80 -15.81
CA VAL A 802 41.51 25.19 -15.55
C VAL A 802 40.82 25.24 -14.20
N ALA A 803 41.03 26.32 -13.45
CA ALA A 803 40.36 26.58 -12.18
C ALA A 803 39.40 27.76 -12.33
N THR A 804 38.10 27.55 -12.09
CA THR A 804 37.07 28.58 -12.26
C THR A 804 36.21 28.69 -11.01
N PRO A 805 36.25 29.81 -10.27
CA PRO A 805 35.36 30.05 -9.14
C PRO A 805 33.94 30.38 -9.65
N VAL A 806 32.88 29.88 -9.00
CA VAL A 806 31.47 30.12 -9.40
C VAL A 806 30.67 30.68 -8.24
N GLN A 807 29.94 31.78 -8.49
CA GLN A 807 29.08 32.41 -7.48
C GLN A 807 27.64 31.93 -7.68
N ALA A 808 27.04 31.30 -6.65
CA ALA A 808 25.65 30.84 -6.71
C ALA A 808 25.01 30.73 -5.32
N ASN A 809 23.67 30.75 -5.27
CA ASN A 809 22.91 30.63 -4.02
C ASN A 809 22.99 29.22 -3.42
N SER A 810 23.15 28.20 -4.27
CA SER A 810 23.39 26.82 -3.85
C SER A 810 24.48 26.17 -4.69
N VAL A 811 25.16 25.16 -4.10
CA VAL A 811 26.20 24.39 -4.80
C VAL A 811 25.61 23.62 -5.99
N ALA A 812 24.41 23.05 -5.83
CA ALA A 812 23.77 22.28 -6.89
C ALA A 812 23.40 23.17 -8.08
N GLU A 813 22.72 24.30 -7.84
CA GLU A 813 22.34 25.28 -8.86
C GLU A 813 23.56 25.82 -9.62
N GLY A 814 24.60 26.25 -8.90
CA GLY A 814 25.82 26.75 -9.54
C GLY A 814 26.54 25.71 -10.40
N VAL A 815 26.52 24.43 -10.02
CA VAL A 815 27.09 23.35 -10.84
C VAL A 815 26.20 23.04 -12.05
N ILE A 816 24.88 22.98 -11.87
CA ILE A 816 23.92 22.73 -12.97
C ILE A 816 24.05 23.84 -14.03
N ASP A 817 23.99 25.10 -13.61
CA ASP A 817 24.12 26.26 -14.50
C ASP A 817 25.45 26.25 -15.27
N LEU A 818 26.54 25.86 -14.60
CA LEU A 818 27.85 25.78 -15.23
C LEU A 818 27.91 24.67 -16.29
N VAL A 819 27.31 23.51 -16.00
CA VAL A 819 27.26 22.36 -16.93
C VAL A 819 26.43 22.70 -18.16
N GLU A 820 25.26 23.29 -17.98
CA GLU A 820 24.34 23.64 -19.07
C GLU A 820 24.89 24.79 -19.93
N ASN A 821 25.43 25.85 -19.33
CA ASN A 821 25.90 27.02 -20.08
C ASN A 821 27.26 26.81 -20.77
N GLN A 822 28.17 26.06 -20.14
CA GLN A 822 29.51 25.85 -20.69
C GLN A 822 29.63 24.54 -21.45
N GLY A 823 28.66 23.62 -21.36
CA GLY A 823 28.63 22.37 -22.12
C GLY A 823 29.68 21.36 -21.66
N PHE A 824 29.61 20.93 -20.39
CA PHE A 824 30.48 19.89 -19.84
C PHE A 824 29.91 18.48 -20.10
N ASP A 825 30.77 17.55 -20.52
CA ASP A 825 30.39 16.16 -20.84
C ASP A 825 30.23 15.29 -19.58
N VAL A 826 31.12 15.50 -18.60
CA VAL A 826 31.20 14.69 -17.38
C VAL A 826 31.33 15.57 -16.14
N VAL A 827 30.57 15.24 -15.10
CA VAL A 827 30.69 15.84 -13.77
C VAL A 827 31.16 14.77 -12.78
N VAL A 828 32.30 15.00 -12.11
CA VAL A 828 32.84 14.08 -11.09
C VAL A 828 32.70 14.69 -9.71
N LEU A 829 31.95 14.03 -8.83
CA LEU A 829 31.62 14.51 -7.49
C LEU A 829 32.14 13.54 -6.43
N GLY A 830 32.93 14.05 -5.49
CA GLY A 830 33.24 13.33 -4.26
C GLY A 830 32.13 13.55 -3.22
N ALA A 831 31.45 12.50 -2.80
CA ALA A 831 30.31 12.61 -1.87
C ALA A 831 30.47 11.70 -0.64
N SER A 832 30.13 12.21 0.54
CA SER A 832 30.08 11.41 1.77
C SER A 832 28.87 10.48 1.77
N ARG A 833 28.91 9.42 2.58
CA ARG A 833 27.77 8.52 2.77
C ARG A 833 26.52 9.28 3.23
N GLU A 834 26.68 10.24 4.14
CA GLU A 834 25.60 11.12 4.59
C GLU A 834 25.12 12.02 3.44
N GLY A 835 26.02 12.67 2.70
CA GLY A 835 25.66 13.50 1.55
C GLY A 835 24.96 12.75 0.42
N LEU A 836 25.20 11.43 0.27
CA LEU A 836 24.52 10.55 -0.67
C LEU A 836 23.17 10.02 -0.15
N LEU A 837 22.89 10.11 1.15
CA LEU A 837 21.72 9.49 1.80
C LEU A 837 20.81 10.48 2.56
N GLN A 838 21.20 11.75 2.69
CA GLN A 838 20.53 12.75 3.52
C GLN A 838 19.57 13.62 2.70
N GLN A 839 18.27 13.55 3.02
CA GLN A 839 17.28 14.57 2.63
C GLN A 839 17.22 15.64 3.72
N ALA A 840 18.18 16.56 3.74
CA ALA A 840 18.10 17.74 4.59
C ALA A 840 17.29 18.85 3.92
N ILE A 841 16.92 19.88 4.68
CA ILE A 841 16.12 21.06 4.27
C ILE A 841 16.67 21.79 3.02
N GLN A 842 17.91 21.51 2.61
CA GLN A 842 18.56 22.07 1.41
C GLN A 842 18.74 21.07 0.24
N GLY A 843 18.19 19.84 0.33
CA GLY A 843 18.28 18.80 -0.68
C GLY A 843 19.60 17.99 -0.68
N ASN A 844 19.61 16.84 -1.36
CA ASN A 844 20.82 16.05 -1.60
C ASN A 844 21.56 16.64 -2.81
N ILE A 845 22.74 17.25 -2.59
CA ILE A 845 23.49 17.95 -3.65
C ILE A 845 23.90 17.00 -4.80
N PRO A 846 24.53 15.82 -4.54
CA PRO A 846 24.81 14.84 -5.58
C PRO A 846 23.60 14.40 -6.41
N GLU A 847 22.46 14.15 -5.76
CA GLU A 847 21.21 13.79 -6.43
C GLU A 847 20.67 14.98 -7.23
N ALA A 848 20.63 16.18 -6.65
CA ALA A 848 20.14 17.38 -7.30
C ALA A 848 20.92 17.66 -8.59
N ILE A 849 22.27 17.62 -8.53
CA ILE A 849 23.12 17.75 -9.72
C ILE A 849 22.83 16.61 -10.70
N ALA A 850 22.83 15.36 -10.22
CA ALA A 850 22.59 14.22 -11.09
C ALA A 850 21.19 14.21 -11.73
N SER A 851 20.17 14.79 -11.09
CA SER A 851 18.82 14.90 -11.64
C SER A 851 18.68 16.11 -12.58
N GLY A 852 19.44 17.17 -12.31
CA GLY A 852 19.38 18.45 -13.02
C GLY A 852 20.26 18.55 -14.26
N VAL A 853 21.21 17.63 -14.49
CA VAL A 853 22.05 17.64 -15.71
C VAL A 853 21.80 16.42 -16.60
N ASP A 854 21.86 16.68 -17.91
CA ASP A 854 21.81 15.65 -18.97
C ASP A 854 23.18 15.00 -19.25
N SER A 855 24.26 15.54 -18.68
CA SER A 855 25.63 15.04 -18.80
C SER A 855 25.88 13.76 -17.98
N THR A 856 27.02 13.10 -18.22
CA THR A 856 27.44 11.96 -17.39
C THR A 856 27.82 12.44 -15.99
N VAL A 857 27.31 11.79 -14.94
CA VAL A 857 27.65 12.14 -13.55
C VAL A 857 28.29 10.95 -12.85
N ILE A 858 29.49 11.15 -12.32
CA ILE A 858 30.27 10.16 -11.59
C ILE A 858 30.32 10.56 -10.12
N LEU A 859 29.76 9.73 -9.24
CA LEU A 859 29.83 9.91 -7.79
C LEU A 859 30.87 8.97 -7.20
N VAL A 860 31.75 9.52 -6.36
CA VAL A 860 32.84 8.79 -5.74
C VAL A 860 32.73 8.84 -4.22
N ARG A 861 32.79 7.66 -3.60
CA ARG A 861 32.72 7.45 -2.15
C ARG A 861 33.80 6.46 -1.73
N GLY A 862 34.67 6.86 -0.80
CA GLY A 862 35.72 5.98 -0.27
C GLY A 862 35.18 4.88 0.65
N ALA A 863 35.94 3.80 0.79
CA ALA A 863 35.65 2.65 1.65
C ALA A 863 35.15 3.02 3.07
N ILE A 864 34.28 2.18 3.64
CA ILE A 864 33.83 2.34 5.03
C ILE A 864 34.99 1.87 5.93
N THR A 865 35.40 2.72 6.86
CA THR A 865 36.42 2.38 7.88
C THR A 865 35.77 1.77 9.11
#